data_AF-A0A3B8IKZ6-F1
#
_entry.id   AF-A0A3B8IKZ6-F1
#
_cell.length_a   1.000
_cell.length_b   1.000
_cell.length_c   1.000
_cell.angle_alpha   90.00
_cell.angle_beta   90.00
_cell.angle_gamma   90.00
#
_symmetry.space_group_name_H-M   'P 1'
#
loop_
_entity.id
_entity.type
_entity.pdbx_description
1 polymer ?
#
loop_
_entity_poly.entity_id
_entity_poly.type
_entity_poly.pdbx_seq_one_letter_code
_entity_poly.pdbx_strand_id
1 'polypeptide(L)'
;MNKTRGNLPSSAISKFMKRSALLSFLFSISCISNLYCQTIPVTFRFLDPDRTYARVFVPGEFNNWGPNSDGAIAAGAISEMTYNTQFGYWEKEVQLEVGQRYEYKFHYHLNEEGTQWEWISDPRHEPNTGAPNFNSLVSVTNPMWFPLELGPDDQAEFVISGTYHGDSELSVISLDTDSQTRNLYFYYNPANQDFNYSMPVEDICTNGERYTFHTYSETGSILSLRGFCGEPDPGQFVPDWAYDAIWYQIFPERFRNGDPTNDPTRETLEDPSIVRTSWEVSPWTGDWYERAPWEQSQGGNFYANGVFDRRYGGDLQGVLDQLDYLADLGINAIYFNPIWYGRSLHKYDVAAHHHVDPNFGPDPAGDLAIIQEEEEDPSTWAWTKADSLFLQLLAEAHSRDIRVIVDGVFNHSGRSFFAFEDVLENQADSRFAQWYDIVAFDDPNTATNEFAYNSFFGFESLPEFANDASGTTLVAPVREYLFAISERWMDPDGDGDPSDGVDGWRLDAAALVPDGFWQDWNLHVRSINPEVYTVLEEFADASDYIRDGYFSAAMNYQAFLFPLQAFFINQETDAPGFTSRIFEIKNRIDEPNRGVMQNLMESHDTERLASMLVNNSGITNNPWGNENYDVRKPTHTEQNRQELVALFQTVWEGAPMYFYGTESGMWGANDPDDRQPMNWSDLYFEPQTSHPFGKSRPSDDKNFESDLYAFYKQLNGLRNHYTVLRRGEVSIPSAAGQGLVVARTDGTGNAVYTVFNNSAEELTYSFLYPQDDLSLVYTTNHEVLYDLNYTGSGYSCTLPAYGGMVLATDDTFTYNVPPTINPDHSLANGLEDVPYEITLDQLDISDVDGDENTIYTLTLLEGVNYTFEGTKVTPPAEFSGELAVRAFLSDGEDVSRIEKLSILFEPVNDPPTNGQYLGEPLALESEIAYTFSLDDFSATDVDNVYPDDFTLVIPEGEGYTVSNQSVSYGPEAEGENQLTVYLSDGEDSTAVTLSVTVLPAAVTHLPSVQQQLLRVYPNPAEGEITWEWAGSRRVEKVTWLNVHGAEVMAYHPAHAGDTRSVVDWPRGWYFLRLEGDGISVTRRVWIR
;
A
#
# COMPACT_ATOMS: atom_id res chain seq x y z
N MET A 1 -1.12 -12.59 66.07
CA MET A 1 -1.59 -12.97 67.43
C MET A 1 -2.49 -14.21 67.34
N ASN A 2 -2.56 -15.04 68.39
CA ASN A 2 -3.52 -16.14 68.71
C ASN A 2 -4.57 -16.60 67.64
N LYS A 3 -4.55 -17.88 67.20
CA LYS A 3 -5.39 -19.04 67.67
C LYS A 3 -6.88 -18.96 67.28
N THR A 4 -7.56 -20.03 66.80
CA THR A 4 -7.68 -21.42 67.33
C THR A 4 -7.94 -22.45 66.20
N ARG A 5 -7.44 -23.70 66.14
CA ARG A 5 -7.34 -24.89 67.05
C ARG A 5 -8.55 -25.87 67.05
N GLY A 6 -8.30 -27.12 66.66
CA GLY A 6 -9.05 -28.36 66.99
C GLY A 6 -9.38 -29.25 65.78
N ASN A 7 -9.38 -30.59 65.81
CA ASN A 7 -8.91 -31.58 66.80
C ASN A 7 -8.69 -32.97 66.11
N LEU A 8 -7.75 -33.76 66.61
CA LEU A 8 -7.50 -35.20 66.31
C LEU A 8 -8.41 -36.11 67.21
N PRO A 9 -8.36 -37.47 67.14
CA PRO A 9 -8.35 -38.41 66.00
C PRO A 9 -9.20 -39.71 66.24
N SER A 10 -8.99 -40.75 65.40
CA SER A 10 -9.23 -42.20 65.65
C SER A 10 -10.69 -42.68 65.59
N SER A 11 -11.04 -43.94 65.28
CA SER A 11 -10.32 -45.24 65.21
C SER A 11 -11.14 -46.20 64.26
N ALA A 12 -10.85 -47.47 63.94
CA ALA A 12 -9.94 -48.49 64.47
C ALA A 12 -9.89 -49.75 63.54
N ILE A 13 -8.95 -50.68 63.80
CA ILE A 13 -9.08 -52.18 63.67
C ILE A 13 -9.19 -52.76 62.23
N SER A 14 -8.58 -53.91 61.86
CA SER A 14 -7.43 -54.71 62.33
C SER A 14 -7.23 -55.93 61.39
N LYS A 15 -6.09 -56.64 61.52
CA LYS A 15 -5.87 -58.07 61.10
C LYS A 15 -5.75 -58.33 59.58
N PHE A 16 -5.02 -59.36 59.11
CA PHE A 16 -4.23 -60.39 59.82
C PHE A 16 -2.89 -60.67 59.09
N MET A 17 -1.92 -61.16 59.84
CA MET A 17 -0.50 -61.23 59.48
C MET A 17 -0.04 -62.66 59.12
N LYS A 18 1.08 -62.77 58.38
CA LYS A 18 1.98 -63.95 58.22
C LYS A 18 1.63 -65.02 57.18
N ARG A 19 2.53 -65.16 56.19
CA ARG A 19 3.54 -66.24 56.18
C ARG A 19 4.79 -65.78 55.41
N SER A 20 5.97 -65.99 56.01
CA SER A 20 7.26 -65.53 55.48
C SER A 20 8.28 -66.68 55.49
N ALA A 21 9.28 -66.56 54.62
CA ALA A 21 10.55 -67.29 54.56
C ALA A 21 10.58 -68.73 53.97
N LEU A 22 11.46 -68.88 52.97
CA LEU A 22 11.96 -70.01 52.15
C LEU A 22 11.46 -69.92 50.68
N LEU A 23 12.28 -69.90 49.62
CA LEU A 23 13.74 -70.07 49.39
C LEU A 23 14.29 -68.80 48.69
N SER A 24 15.49 -68.25 48.93
CA SER A 24 16.86 -68.79 48.80
C SER A 24 17.37 -68.98 47.36
N PHE A 25 18.29 -68.08 46.96
CA PHE A 25 19.31 -68.21 45.89
C PHE A 25 18.86 -68.30 44.42
N LEU A 26 18.61 -67.13 43.83
CA LEU A 26 19.18 -66.69 42.54
C LEU A 26 19.42 -65.17 42.65
N PHE A 27 20.57 -64.78 43.21
CA PHE A 27 20.94 -63.37 43.41
C PHE A 27 22.36 -63.16 42.86
N SER A 28 22.45 -63.00 41.54
CA SER A 28 23.66 -62.65 40.81
C SER A 28 23.27 -62.22 39.40
N ILE A 29 23.81 -61.09 38.93
CA ILE A 29 23.53 -60.44 37.64
C ILE A 29 22.16 -59.73 37.60
N SER A 30 22.18 -58.44 37.94
CA SER A 30 21.42 -57.32 37.33
C SER A 30 21.58 -56.08 38.22
N CYS A 31 22.79 -55.53 38.27
CA CYS A 31 23.06 -54.18 38.79
C CYS A 31 23.79 -53.42 37.68
N ILE A 32 23.00 -52.93 36.72
CA ILE A 32 23.25 -51.96 35.64
C ILE A 32 21.84 -51.60 35.12
N SER A 33 21.68 -50.45 34.49
CA SER A 33 20.42 -49.86 33.96
C SER A 33 19.33 -49.54 35.00
N ASN A 34 19.50 -48.39 35.65
CA ASN A 34 18.44 -47.42 35.93
C ASN A 34 19.11 -46.04 35.98
N LEU A 35 19.45 -45.50 34.81
CA LEU A 35 19.55 -44.05 34.63
C LEU A 35 18.11 -43.52 34.56
N TYR A 36 17.88 -42.34 35.12
CA TYR A 36 16.54 -41.75 35.18
C TYR A 36 16.14 -41.26 33.78
N CYS A 37 14.97 -41.68 33.30
CA CYS A 37 14.31 -41.09 32.15
C CYS A 37 13.29 -40.05 32.68
N GLN A 38 13.36 -38.82 32.19
CA GLN A 38 12.38 -37.76 32.53
C GLN A 38 11.25 -37.76 31.50
N THR A 39 10.04 -37.40 31.93
CA THR A 39 8.89 -37.19 31.03
C THR A 39 8.32 -35.79 31.21
N ILE A 40 7.89 -35.16 30.12
CA ILE A 40 7.22 -33.85 30.14
C ILE A 40 5.77 -33.94 29.65
N PRO A 41 4.86 -33.07 30.14
CA PRO A 41 3.55 -32.86 29.55
C PRO A 41 3.68 -32.17 28.17
N VAL A 42 3.16 -32.80 27.13
CA VAL A 42 3.05 -32.22 25.78
C VAL A 42 1.57 -32.11 25.42
N THR A 43 1.09 -30.89 25.14
CA THR A 43 -0.31 -30.62 24.82
C THR A 43 -0.50 -30.49 23.31
N PHE A 44 -1.12 -31.49 22.71
CA PHE A 44 -1.53 -31.46 21.31
C PHE A 44 -2.82 -30.64 21.18
N ARG A 45 -2.88 -29.74 20.19
CA ARG A 45 -4.05 -28.90 19.88
C ARG A 45 -4.45 -29.07 18.41
N PHE A 46 -5.75 -29.08 18.13
CA PHE A 46 -6.31 -29.16 16.78
C PHE A 46 -7.44 -28.13 16.65
N LEU A 47 -7.28 -27.12 15.79
CA LEU A 47 -8.26 -26.05 15.62
C LEU A 47 -9.56 -26.56 15.00
N ASP A 48 -10.70 -26.09 15.52
CA ASP A 48 -12.04 -26.39 15.03
C ASP A 48 -13.03 -25.28 15.44
N PRO A 49 -12.80 -24.01 15.03
CA PRO A 49 -13.52 -22.86 15.56
C PRO A 49 -15.02 -22.93 15.27
N ASP A 50 -15.40 -23.43 14.10
CA ASP A 50 -16.80 -23.59 13.66
C ASP A 50 -17.50 -24.83 14.24
N ARG A 51 -16.82 -25.60 15.11
CA ARG A 51 -17.35 -26.86 15.68
C ARG A 51 -17.77 -27.88 14.59
N THR A 52 -16.95 -28.00 13.55
CA THR A 52 -17.18 -28.83 12.37
C THR A 52 -17.12 -30.32 12.69
N TYR A 53 -16.26 -30.73 13.62
CA TYR A 53 -16.02 -32.14 13.91
C TYR A 53 -16.82 -32.60 15.14
N ALA A 54 -17.35 -33.84 15.08
CA ALA A 54 -18.08 -34.43 16.19
C ALA A 54 -17.13 -34.91 17.33
N ARG A 55 -15.95 -35.43 16.95
CA ARG A 55 -14.84 -35.84 17.84
C ARG A 55 -13.51 -35.72 17.11
N VAL A 56 -12.44 -35.43 17.85
CA VAL A 56 -11.05 -35.46 17.36
C VAL A 56 -10.19 -36.29 18.32
N PHE A 57 -9.20 -36.98 17.77
CA PHE A 57 -8.28 -37.88 18.47
C PHE A 57 -6.84 -37.58 18.03
N VAL A 58 -5.88 -37.73 18.93
CA VAL A 58 -4.43 -37.69 18.65
C VAL A 58 -3.76 -39.08 18.83
N PRO A 59 -3.92 -39.99 17.86
CA PRO A 59 -3.20 -41.27 17.83
C PRO A 59 -1.69 -41.11 17.58
N GLY A 60 -0.85 -41.85 18.32
CA GLY A 60 0.59 -41.91 18.09
C GLY A 60 1.26 -43.07 18.82
N GLU A 61 2.58 -43.23 18.67
CA GLU A 61 3.33 -44.34 19.26
C GLU A 61 3.14 -44.43 20.79
N PHE A 62 3.15 -43.28 21.46
CA PHE A 62 2.89 -43.09 22.89
C PHE A 62 1.52 -43.58 23.38
N ASN A 63 0.56 -43.85 22.49
CA ASN A 63 -0.75 -44.40 22.84
C ASN A 63 -1.19 -45.59 21.96
N ASN A 64 -0.22 -46.28 21.33
CA ASN A 64 -0.44 -47.40 20.43
C ASN A 64 -1.43 -47.04 19.29
N TRP A 65 -1.20 -45.89 18.65
CA TRP A 65 -1.87 -45.39 17.46
C TRP A 65 -3.41 -45.25 17.56
N GLY A 66 -3.96 -45.18 18.77
CA GLY A 66 -5.41 -45.18 18.99
C GLY A 66 -6.07 -46.47 18.48
N PRO A 67 -6.34 -47.46 19.35
CA PRO A 67 -6.90 -48.75 18.93
C PRO A 67 -8.15 -48.61 18.05
N ASN A 68 -8.02 -49.00 16.78
CA ASN A 68 -9.03 -48.81 15.74
C ASN A 68 -9.50 -50.13 15.13
N SER A 69 -10.68 -50.10 14.50
CA SER A 69 -11.23 -51.20 13.69
C SER A 69 -11.58 -50.65 12.32
N ASP A 70 -11.09 -51.29 11.27
CA ASP A 70 -11.28 -50.87 9.87
C ASP A 70 -10.92 -49.39 9.60
N GLY A 71 -9.98 -48.82 10.38
CA GLY A 71 -9.52 -47.43 10.28
C GLY A 71 -10.23 -46.41 11.18
N ALA A 72 -11.32 -46.78 11.87
CA ALA A 72 -12.06 -45.90 12.79
C ALA A 72 -11.61 -46.06 14.25
N ILE A 73 -11.31 -44.97 14.95
CA ILE A 73 -11.05 -44.98 16.40
C ILE A 73 -12.38 -44.94 17.17
N ALA A 74 -12.56 -45.82 18.16
CA ALA A 74 -13.79 -45.82 18.95
C ALA A 74 -13.87 -44.63 19.93
N ALA A 75 -15.07 -44.09 20.14
CA ALA A 75 -15.32 -43.11 21.20
C ALA A 75 -14.98 -43.69 22.59
N GLY A 76 -14.41 -42.86 23.46
CA GLY A 76 -13.80 -43.23 24.73
C GLY A 76 -12.35 -43.72 24.63
N ALA A 77 -11.70 -43.61 23.46
CA ALA A 77 -10.30 -44.00 23.29
C ALA A 77 -9.34 -43.09 24.08
N ILE A 78 -8.20 -43.64 24.48
CA ILE A 78 -7.17 -42.89 25.23
C ILE A 78 -6.64 -41.66 24.47
N SER A 79 -6.64 -41.73 23.13
CA SER A 79 -6.26 -40.65 22.22
C SER A 79 -7.33 -39.56 22.02
N GLU A 80 -8.56 -39.72 22.53
CA GLU A 80 -9.64 -38.74 22.34
C GLU A 80 -9.30 -37.40 23.00
N MET A 81 -9.50 -36.31 22.26
CA MET A 81 -9.21 -34.95 22.67
C MET A 81 -10.45 -34.30 23.31
N THR A 82 -10.25 -33.32 24.18
CA THR A 82 -11.34 -32.55 24.79
C THR A 82 -11.52 -31.23 24.04
N TYR A 83 -12.74 -30.87 23.65
CA TYR A 83 -12.97 -29.57 23.02
C TYR A 83 -13.00 -28.45 24.06
N ASN A 84 -12.19 -27.43 23.83
CA ASN A 84 -12.18 -26.21 24.59
C ASN A 84 -13.15 -25.19 23.97
N THR A 85 -14.36 -25.13 24.52
CA THR A 85 -15.44 -24.24 24.03
C THR A 85 -15.13 -22.75 24.15
N GLN A 86 -14.09 -22.36 24.88
CA GLN A 86 -13.68 -20.97 25.04
C GLN A 86 -12.72 -20.52 23.91
N PHE A 87 -11.95 -21.44 23.32
CA PHE A 87 -10.86 -21.11 22.39
C PHE A 87 -10.98 -21.76 20.99
N GLY A 88 -12.07 -22.49 20.71
CA GLY A 88 -12.34 -22.98 19.35
C GLY A 88 -11.43 -24.13 18.89
N TYR A 89 -10.91 -24.94 19.81
CA TYR A 89 -9.99 -26.03 19.46
C TYR A 89 -10.19 -27.28 20.34
N TRP A 90 -9.70 -28.42 19.87
CA TRP A 90 -9.56 -29.66 20.64
C TRP A 90 -8.17 -29.77 21.25
N GLU A 91 -8.04 -30.20 22.51
CA GLU A 91 -6.76 -30.38 23.18
C GLU A 91 -6.60 -31.73 23.89
N LYS A 92 -5.35 -32.18 24.01
CA LYS A 92 -4.97 -33.37 24.77
C LYS A 92 -3.53 -33.29 25.25
N GLU A 93 -3.34 -33.31 26.57
CA GLU A 93 -2.03 -33.51 27.18
C GLU A 93 -1.63 -35.01 27.14
N VAL A 94 -0.38 -35.27 26.77
CA VAL A 94 0.28 -36.58 26.77
C VAL A 94 1.64 -36.45 27.43
N GLN A 95 1.99 -37.40 28.29
CA GLN A 95 3.31 -37.45 28.94
C GLN A 95 4.29 -38.21 28.04
N LEU A 96 5.35 -37.53 27.58
CA LEU A 96 6.35 -38.08 26.63
C LEU A 96 7.76 -38.06 27.24
N GLU A 97 8.61 -39.04 26.90
CA GLU A 97 9.98 -39.16 27.43
C GLU A 97 10.95 -38.20 26.73
N VAL A 98 11.79 -37.52 27.52
CA VAL A 98 12.80 -36.58 27.02
C VAL A 98 13.94 -37.33 26.31
N GLY A 99 14.39 -36.79 25.17
CA GLY A 99 15.37 -37.42 24.30
C GLY A 99 14.78 -38.51 23.39
N GLN A 100 13.46 -38.60 23.26
CA GLN A 100 12.77 -39.50 22.32
C GLN A 100 12.05 -38.70 21.23
N ARG A 101 11.97 -39.28 20.02
CA ARG A 101 11.10 -38.81 18.93
C ARG A 101 9.96 -39.81 18.79
N TYR A 102 8.74 -39.31 18.63
CA TYR A 102 7.53 -40.11 18.46
C TYR A 102 6.81 -39.76 17.16
N GLU A 103 6.24 -40.75 16.51
CA GLU A 103 5.29 -40.52 15.41
C GLU A 103 3.84 -40.37 15.93
N TYR A 104 3.07 -39.48 15.31
CA TYR A 104 1.65 -39.26 15.59
C TYR A 104 0.84 -38.80 14.35
N LYS A 105 -0.48 -38.72 14.50
CA LYS A 105 -1.44 -38.11 13.57
C LYS A 105 -2.64 -37.53 14.32
N PHE A 106 -3.50 -36.82 13.59
CA PHE A 106 -4.88 -36.58 14.01
C PHE A 106 -5.86 -37.51 13.27
N HIS A 107 -6.93 -37.87 13.95
CA HIS A 107 -8.07 -38.59 13.39
C HIS A 107 -9.34 -37.91 13.87
N TYR A 108 -10.29 -37.63 12.98
CA TYR A 108 -11.52 -36.93 13.33
C TYR A 108 -12.77 -37.62 12.79
N HIS A 109 -13.89 -37.45 13.49
CA HIS A 109 -15.19 -37.96 13.09
C HIS A 109 -16.08 -36.81 12.62
N LEU A 110 -16.63 -36.92 11.42
CA LEU A 110 -17.60 -35.97 10.86
C LEU A 110 -19.02 -36.19 11.41
N ASN A 111 -19.27 -37.28 12.15
CA ASN A 111 -20.56 -37.56 12.77
C ASN A 111 -20.47 -38.24 14.16
N GLU A 112 -21.54 -38.12 14.95
CA GLU A 112 -21.61 -38.66 16.32
C GLU A 112 -21.54 -40.19 16.36
N GLU A 113 -21.92 -40.88 15.29
CA GLU A 113 -21.82 -42.34 15.14
C GLU A 113 -20.39 -42.83 14.86
N GLY A 114 -19.47 -41.96 14.41
CA GLY A 114 -18.12 -42.34 14.02
C GLY A 114 -18.05 -43.21 12.75
N THR A 115 -19.05 -43.06 11.87
CA THR A 115 -19.14 -43.81 10.60
C THR A 115 -18.58 -43.03 9.41
N GLN A 116 -18.33 -41.73 9.58
CA GLN A 116 -17.60 -40.88 8.67
C GLN A 116 -16.39 -40.30 9.43
N TRP A 117 -15.20 -40.61 8.95
CA TRP A 117 -13.93 -40.27 9.60
C TRP A 117 -12.83 -40.09 8.55
N GLU A 118 -11.79 -39.35 8.91
CA GLU A 118 -10.56 -39.22 8.13
C GLU A 118 -9.34 -39.21 9.06
N TRP A 119 -8.17 -39.46 8.46
CA TRP A 119 -6.87 -39.31 9.11
C TRP A 119 -6.15 -38.16 8.43
N ILE A 120 -5.66 -37.20 9.21
CA ILE A 120 -4.85 -36.10 8.73
C ILE A 120 -3.53 -36.10 9.49
N SER A 121 -2.45 -35.79 8.77
CA SER A 121 -1.19 -35.41 9.43
C SER A 121 -1.39 -34.06 10.11
N ASP A 122 -0.64 -33.76 11.15
CA ASP A 122 -0.59 -32.40 11.68
C ASP A 122 -0.07 -31.46 10.56
N PRO A 123 -0.85 -30.46 10.11
CA PRO A 123 -0.43 -29.57 9.04
C PRO A 123 0.62 -28.52 9.50
N ARG A 124 0.97 -28.50 10.80
CA ARG A 124 1.96 -27.58 11.39
C ARG A 124 3.31 -28.22 11.72
N HIS A 125 3.47 -29.51 11.45
CA HIS A 125 4.75 -30.21 11.60
C HIS A 125 5.04 -31.00 10.34
N GLU A 126 6.33 -31.09 10.00
CA GLU A 126 6.76 -31.88 8.85
C GLU A 126 6.21 -33.32 8.91
N PRO A 127 5.56 -33.80 7.84
CA PRO A 127 5.24 -35.21 7.71
C PRO A 127 6.53 -36.00 7.49
N ASN A 128 6.70 -37.12 8.20
CA ASN A 128 7.78 -38.07 7.94
C ASN A 128 7.64 -38.65 6.52
N THR A 129 8.32 -38.02 5.56
CA THR A 129 8.31 -38.37 4.13
C THR A 129 8.92 -39.75 3.86
N GLY A 130 9.70 -40.30 4.81
CA GLY A 130 10.22 -41.66 4.77
C GLY A 130 9.24 -42.75 5.25
N ALA A 131 8.09 -42.38 5.84
CA ALA A 131 7.13 -43.33 6.39
C ALA A 131 5.94 -43.58 5.44
N PRO A 132 5.46 -44.84 5.26
CA PRO A 132 4.41 -45.19 4.28
C PRO A 132 3.05 -44.48 4.44
N ASN A 133 2.83 -43.80 5.57
CA ASN A 133 1.56 -43.20 5.95
C ASN A 133 1.63 -41.67 6.15
N PHE A 134 2.77 -41.02 5.89
CA PHE A 134 2.98 -39.57 6.15
C PHE A 134 2.69 -39.17 7.60
N ASN A 135 3.21 -39.91 8.59
CA ASN A 135 2.98 -39.60 10.01
C ASN A 135 3.69 -38.30 10.41
N SER A 136 3.09 -37.47 11.25
CA SER A 136 3.78 -36.29 11.80
C SER A 136 4.76 -36.71 12.90
N LEU A 137 5.85 -35.96 13.05
CA LEU A 137 6.86 -36.21 14.06
C LEU A 137 6.72 -35.21 15.20
N VAL A 138 6.83 -35.70 16.44
CA VAL A 138 7.12 -34.85 17.61
C VAL A 138 8.45 -35.29 18.19
N SER A 139 9.43 -34.39 18.17
CA SER A 139 10.72 -34.63 18.80
C SER A 139 10.67 -34.03 20.19
N VAL A 140 10.76 -34.86 21.24
CA VAL A 140 10.98 -34.36 22.60
C VAL A 140 12.48 -34.21 22.78
N THR A 141 13.06 -33.25 22.06
CA THR A 141 14.47 -32.90 22.21
C THR A 141 14.71 -32.34 23.60
N ASN A 142 15.89 -32.62 24.15
CA ASN A 142 16.46 -31.69 25.10
C ASN A 142 16.87 -30.47 24.25
N PRO A 143 16.41 -29.23 24.54
CA PRO A 143 17.20 -28.08 24.12
C PRO A 143 18.61 -28.22 24.71
N MET A 144 19.61 -27.45 24.25
CA MET A 144 20.93 -27.45 24.90
C MET A 144 20.90 -26.72 26.26
N TRP A 145 20.08 -27.23 27.18
CA TRP A 145 20.20 -26.97 28.60
C TRP A 145 21.38 -27.76 29.13
N PHE A 146 22.45 -27.03 29.46
CA PHE A 146 23.43 -27.47 30.46
C PHE A 146 22.65 -27.92 31.69
N PRO A 147 22.66 -29.21 32.05
CA PRO A 147 21.77 -29.71 33.07
C PRO A 147 22.11 -29.02 34.39
N LEU A 148 21.07 -28.48 35.00
CA LEU A 148 21.07 -27.96 36.36
C LEU A 148 21.11 -29.17 37.29
N GLU A 149 22.30 -29.71 37.52
CA GLU A 149 22.51 -30.91 38.32
C GLU A 149 22.48 -30.56 39.82
N LEU A 150 21.88 -31.45 40.62
CA LEU A 150 21.98 -31.34 42.07
C LEU A 150 23.36 -31.83 42.51
N GLY A 151 24.21 -30.89 42.90
CA GLY A 151 25.51 -31.14 43.49
C GLY A 151 25.42 -31.91 44.81
N PRO A 152 26.56 -32.36 45.38
CA PRO A 152 26.60 -33.27 46.53
C PRO A 152 25.89 -32.81 47.81
N ASP A 153 25.57 -31.52 47.91
CA ASP A 153 24.94 -30.85 49.06
C ASP A 153 23.48 -30.37 48.76
N ASP A 154 22.79 -30.98 47.78
CA ASP A 154 21.46 -30.58 47.28
C ASP A 154 21.40 -29.13 46.72
N GLN A 155 22.54 -28.61 46.26
CA GLN A 155 22.66 -27.29 45.59
C GLN A 155 22.62 -27.42 44.07
N ALA A 156 22.14 -26.37 43.42
CA ALA A 156 21.98 -26.27 41.98
C ALA A 156 23.31 -25.91 41.29
N GLU A 157 23.95 -26.88 40.61
CA GLU A 157 25.18 -26.70 39.84
C GLU A 157 24.91 -26.65 38.33
N PHE A 158 25.62 -25.77 37.63
CA PHE A 158 25.67 -25.69 36.18
C PHE A 158 26.85 -26.52 35.67
N VAL A 159 26.59 -27.45 34.76
CA VAL A 159 27.60 -28.39 34.25
C VAL A 159 27.90 -28.11 32.78
N ILE A 160 29.13 -27.66 32.49
CA ILE A 160 29.66 -27.51 31.14
C ILE A 160 30.40 -28.79 30.77
N SER A 161 29.87 -29.50 29.77
CA SER A 161 30.45 -30.74 29.23
C SER A 161 30.51 -30.68 27.72
N GLY A 162 31.59 -31.18 27.11
CA GLY A 162 31.71 -31.21 25.65
C GLY A 162 32.89 -32.05 25.16
N THR A 163 32.90 -32.35 23.86
CA THR A 163 33.95 -33.14 23.19
C THR A 163 34.67 -32.25 22.17
N TYR A 164 36.00 -32.19 22.22
CA TYR A 164 36.82 -31.30 21.40
C TYR A 164 37.73 -32.08 20.43
N HIS A 165 37.50 -31.92 19.13
CA HIS A 165 38.17 -32.69 18.08
C HIS A 165 39.36 -31.99 17.39
N GLY A 166 39.91 -30.91 17.96
CA GLY A 166 41.04 -30.19 17.37
C GLY A 166 42.43 -30.71 17.76
N ASP A 167 43.45 -30.28 17.02
CA ASP A 167 44.87 -30.69 17.17
C ASP A 167 45.64 -29.94 18.28
N SER A 168 45.04 -28.91 18.92
CA SER A 168 45.67 -28.08 19.97
C SER A 168 45.05 -28.31 21.35
N GLU A 169 45.82 -28.17 22.45
CA GLU A 169 45.25 -28.30 23.80
C GLU A 169 44.34 -27.10 24.13
N LEU A 170 43.08 -27.39 24.50
CA LEU A 170 42.15 -26.40 25.05
C LEU A 170 42.63 -26.01 26.46
N SER A 171 42.87 -24.72 26.71
CA SER A 171 43.74 -24.28 27.80
C SER A 171 43.03 -23.52 28.94
N VAL A 172 42.02 -22.71 28.62
CA VAL A 172 41.30 -21.83 29.56
C VAL A 172 39.86 -21.64 29.08
N ILE A 173 38.91 -21.58 30.01
CA ILE A 173 37.61 -20.93 29.80
C ILE A 173 37.63 -19.61 30.58
N SER A 174 37.30 -18.46 30.00
CA SER A 174 36.90 -17.29 30.81
C SER A 174 35.39 -17.25 30.94
N LEU A 175 34.92 -16.85 32.12
CA LEU A 175 33.55 -16.45 32.40
C LEU A 175 33.57 -14.95 32.61
N ASP A 176 32.99 -14.23 31.67
CA ASP A 176 32.83 -12.79 31.67
C ASP A 176 31.37 -12.46 31.98
N THR A 177 31.14 -11.52 32.88
CA THR A 177 29.81 -11.06 33.31
C THR A 177 29.85 -9.54 33.44
N ASP A 178 28.69 -8.90 33.51
CA ASP A 178 28.59 -7.44 33.63
C ASP A 178 29.38 -6.84 34.83
N SER A 179 29.66 -7.64 35.87
CA SER A 179 30.40 -7.22 37.06
C SER A 179 31.81 -7.82 37.25
N GLN A 180 32.19 -8.88 36.52
CA GLN A 180 33.45 -9.60 36.76
C GLN A 180 33.90 -10.52 35.59
N THR A 181 35.22 -10.61 35.40
CA THR A 181 35.89 -11.65 34.59
C THR A 181 36.53 -12.69 35.51
N ARG A 182 36.29 -13.99 35.25
CA ARG A 182 36.85 -15.13 35.98
C ARG A 182 37.50 -16.12 35.01
N ASN A 183 38.77 -16.48 35.22
CA ASN A 183 39.41 -17.57 34.47
C ASN A 183 39.14 -18.91 35.17
N LEU A 184 38.55 -19.84 34.41
CA LEU A 184 38.13 -21.17 34.83
C LEU A 184 39.05 -22.22 34.18
N TYR A 185 39.57 -23.12 35.01
CA TYR A 185 40.45 -24.21 34.58
C TYR A 185 39.70 -25.53 34.69
N PHE A 186 39.54 -26.24 33.59
CA PHE A 186 38.84 -27.51 33.47
C PHE A 186 39.82 -28.67 33.22
N TYR A 187 39.35 -29.92 33.35
CA TYR A 187 40.15 -31.10 33.10
C TYR A 187 39.81 -31.71 31.73
N TYR A 188 40.70 -31.55 30.76
CA TYR A 188 40.60 -32.24 29.47
C TYR A 188 41.05 -33.70 29.59
N ASN A 189 40.27 -34.63 29.04
CA ASN A 189 40.59 -36.05 28.97
C ASN A 189 41.04 -36.45 27.54
N PRO A 190 42.34 -36.41 27.22
CA PRO A 190 42.84 -36.69 25.88
C PRO A 190 42.63 -38.15 25.40
N ALA A 191 42.15 -39.06 26.26
CA ALA A 191 41.80 -40.43 25.84
C ALA A 191 40.43 -40.51 25.13
N ASN A 192 39.52 -39.58 25.44
CA ASN A 192 38.16 -39.56 24.90
C ASN A 192 37.83 -38.24 24.17
N GLN A 193 38.70 -37.23 24.26
CA GLN A 193 38.49 -35.86 23.78
C GLN A 193 37.43 -35.04 24.56
N ASP A 194 36.98 -35.53 25.71
CA ASP A 194 35.98 -34.85 26.54
C ASP A 194 36.59 -33.86 27.55
N PHE A 195 35.84 -32.81 27.88
CA PHE A 195 36.08 -31.96 29.06
C PHE A 195 34.81 -31.80 29.89
N ASN A 196 34.96 -31.59 31.20
CA ASN A 196 33.88 -31.32 32.15
C ASN A 196 34.29 -30.23 33.15
N TYR A 197 33.35 -29.35 33.47
CA TYR A 197 33.46 -28.33 34.54
C TYR A 197 32.09 -28.13 35.20
N SER A 198 32.03 -28.02 36.53
CA SER A 198 30.80 -27.63 37.24
C SER A 198 31.06 -26.50 38.24
N MET A 199 30.03 -25.67 38.46
CA MET A 199 30.00 -24.69 39.55
C MET A 199 28.55 -24.39 39.99
N PRO A 200 28.33 -23.87 41.22
CA PRO A 200 27.01 -23.41 41.65
C PRO A 200 26.47 -22.31 40.73
N VAL A 201 25.17 -22.31 40.43
CA VAL A 201 24.55 -21.26 39.60
C VAL A 201 24.72 -19.86 40.23
N GLU A 202 24.65 -19.78 41.56
CA GLU A 202 24.88 -18.55 42.33
C GLU A 202 26.31 -17.99 42.24
N ASP A 203 27.26 -18.75 41.69
CA ASP A 203 28.66 -18.34 41.45
C ASP A 203 28.94 -17.92 40.00
N ILE A 204 27.98 -18.07 39.06
CA ILE A 204 28.14 -17.67 37.65
C ILE A 204 27.91 -16.17 37.52
N CYS A 205 26.67 -15.76 37.75
CA CYS A 205 26.15 -14.40 37.67
C CYS A 205 25.02 -14.22 38.69
N THR A 206 24.69 -12.99 39.03
CA THR A 206 23.47 -12.68 39.79
C THR A 206 22.25 -12.73 38.87
N ASN A 207 21.05 -12.91 39.45
CA ASN A 207 19.82 -12.99 38.67
C ASN A 207 19.56 -11.65 37.94
N GLY A 208 19.53 -11.66 36.61
CA GLY A 208 19.48 -10.46 35.78
C GLY A 208 20.83 -9.99 35.20
N GLU A 209 21.94 -10.66 35.48
CA GLU A 209 23.23 -10.40 34.81
C GLU A 209 23.44 -11.30 33.58
N ARG A 210 24.09 -10.76 32.56
CA ARG A 210 24.61 -11.51 31.41
C ARG A 210 25.85 -12.29 31.83
N TYR A 211 26.04 -13.44 31.17
CA TYR A 211 27.31 -14.15 31.19
C TYR A 211 27.77 -14.51 29.77
N THR A 212 29.08 -14.53 29.58
CA THR A 212 29.75 -15.02 28.37
C THR A 212 30.87 -15.98 28.78
N PHE A 213 30.83 -17.21 28.26
CA PHE A 213 31.91 -18.17 28.37
C PHE A 213 32.77 -18.14 27.11
N HIS A 214 34.04 -17.72 27.21
CA HIS A 214 35.00 -17.83 26.12
C HIS A 214 35.91 -19.04 26.33
N THR A 215 36.13 -19.84 25.29
CA THR A 215 37.12 -20.94 25.29
C THR A 215 38.37 -20.54 24.51
N TYR A 216 39.56 -20.91 24.99
CA TYR A 216 40.85 -20.53 24.37
C TYR A 216 41.76 -21.73 24.04
N SER A 217 42.30 -21.72 22.83
CA SER A 217 43.45 -22.53 22.38
C SER A 217 44.75 -21.72 22.45
N GLU A 218 45.89 -22.37 22.21
CA GLU A 218 47.18 -21.67 22.01
C GLU A 218 47.18 -20.70 20.80
N THR A 219 46.18 -20.74 19.92
CA THR A 219 46.09 -19.90 18.71
C THR A 219 45.02 -18.80 18.76
N GLY A 220 44.14 -18.78 19.77
CA GLY A 220 43.06 -17.80 19.89
C GLY A 220 41.82 -18.34 20.61
N SER A 221 40.77 -17.51 20.70
CA SER A 221 39.44 -17.93 21.14
C SER A 221 38.80 -18.89 20.13
N ILE A 222 38.12 -19.93 20.61
CA ILE A 222 37.55 -21.00 19.77
C ILE A 222 36.02 -20.91 19.70
N LEU A 223 35.38 -20.60 20.83
CA LEU A 223 33.93 -20.52 20.98
C LEU A 223 33.61 -19.52 22.09
N SER A 224 32.61 -18.67 21.85
CA SER A 224 32.03 -17.75 22.84
C SER A 224 30.55 -18.09 23.01
N LEU A 225 30.13 -18.43 24.23
CA LEU A 225 28.74 -18.81 24.57
C LEU A 225 28.15 -17.73 25.48
N ARG A 226 27.09 -17.06 25.03
CA ARG A 226 26.39 -16.02 25.82
C ARG A 226 25.14 -16.62 26.47
N GLY A 227 24.71 -16.06 27.60
CA GLY A 227 23.50 -16.47 28.29
C GLY A 227 23.11 -15.53 29.42
N PHE A 228 22.01 -15.87 30.10
CA PHE A 228 21.40 -15.03 31.13
C PHE A 228 21.12 -15.82 32.43
N CYS A 229 21.35 -15.18 33.58
CA CYS A 229 21.02 -15.78 34.87
C CYS A 229 19.55 -15.49 35.26
N GLY A 230 18.68 -16.49 35.11
CA GLY A 230 17.25 -16.44 35.49
C GLY A 230 16.29 -16.63 34.31
N GLU A 231 14.98 -16.59 34.57
CA GLU A 231 14.04 -16.22 33.49
C GLU A 231 14.31 -14.76 33.11
N PRO A 232 14.38 -14.41 31.81
CA PRO A 232 14.53 -13.01 31.40
C PRO A 232 13.38 -12.16 31.94
N ASP A 233 13.68 -10.92 32.36
CA ASP A 233 12.64 -9.95 32.65
C ASP A 233 12.02 -9.51 31.31
N PRO A 234 10.70 -9.66 31.06
CA PRO A 234 10.11 -9.22 29.79
C PRO A 234 10.35 -7.73 29.50
N GLY A 235 10.53 -6.90 30.54
CA GLY A 235 10.87 -5.48 30.40
C GLY A 235 12.29 -5.21 29.92
N GLN A 236 13.19 -6.21 29.92
CA GLN A 236 14.57 -6.07 29.47
C GLN A 236 14.71 -5.93 27.94
N PHE A 237 13.74 -6.42 27.18
CA PHE A 237 13.77 -6.45 25.72
C PHE A 237 12.98 -5.31 25.08
N VAL A 238 12.50 -4.36 25.87
CA VAL A 238 11.68 -3.23 25.43
C VAL A 238 12.50 -1.94 25.56
N PRO A 239 12.89 -1.29 24.44
CA PRO A 239 13.60 -0.01 24.50
C PRO A 239 12.67 1.13 24.91
N ASP A 240 13.17 2.09 25.68
CA ASP A 240 12.31 3.10 26.32
C ASP A 240 11.70 4.08 25.31
N TRP A 241 12.42 4.39 24.24
CA TRP A 241 11.95 5.30 23.20
C TRP A 241 10.72 4.78 22.45
N ALA A 242 10.55 3.45 22.35
CA ALA A 242 9.47 2.85 21.56
C ALA A 242 8.07 3.05 22.18
N TYR A 243 7.96 3.40 23.47
CA TYR A 243 6.68 3.80 24.08
C TYR A 243 6.16 5.12 23.52
N ASP A 244 7.08 6.01 23.12
CA ASP A 244 6.75 7.34 22.60
C ASP A 244 6.74 7.37 21.06
N ALA A 245 6.92 6.21 20.40
CA ALA A 245 6.95 6.09 18.95
C ALA A 245 5.58 6.36 18.29
N ILE A 246 5.65 6.99 17.12
CA ILE A 246 4.61 7.15 16.11
C ILE A 246 5.26 6.69 14.81
N TRP A 247 4.88 5.48 14.36
CA TRP A 247 5.51 4.76 13.27
C TRP A 247 4.96 5.18 11.91
N TYR A 248 5.84 5.26 10.92
CA TYR A 248 5.48 5.48 9.52
C TYR A 248 6.17 4.44 8.63
N GLN A 249 5.36 3.58 7.98
CA GLN A 249 5.87 2.56 7.07
C GLN A 249 6.07 3.15 5.66
N ILE A 250 7.31 3.09 5.18
CA ILE A 250 7.72 3.56 3.87
C ILE A 250 7.97 2.38 2.94
N PHE A 251 7.34 2.44 1.76
CA PHE A 251 7.63 1.56 0.62
C PHE A 251 8.45 2.36 -0.42
N PRO A 252 9.79 2.25 -0.45
CA PRO A 252 10.64 3.25 -1.12
C PRO A 252 10.29 3.47 -2.60
N GLU A 253 10.10 2.39 -3.37
CA GLU A 253 9.76 2.38 -4.81
C GLU A 253 8.49 3.16 -5.16
N ARG A 254 7.66 3.49 -4.16
CA ARG A 254 6.35 4.15 -4.28
C ARG A 254 6.23 5.42 -3.45
N PHE A 255 7.27 5.77 -2.68
CA PHE A 255 7.22 6.91 -1.76
C PHE A 255 7.53 8.23 -2.47
N ARG A 256 8.73 8.43 -3.02
CA ARG A 256 9.03 9.59 -3.89
C ARG A 256 10.25 9.29 -4.76
N ASN A 257 10.22 9.72 -6.02
CA ASN A 257 11.37 9.69 -6.91
C ASN A 257 12.18 10.99 -6.70
N GLY A 258 13.37 10.89 -6.09
CA GLY A 258 14.27 12.02 -5.83
C GLY A 258 15.39 12.18 -6.86
N ASP A 259 15.89 11.07 -7.42
CA ASP A 259 16.92 11.06 -8.46
C ASP A 259 16.51 10.18 -9.67
N PRO A 260 15.81 10.75 -10.68
CA PRO A 260 15.42 10.04 -11.89
C PRO A 260 16.59 9.50 -12.75
N THR A 261 17.85 9.68 -12.34
CA THR A 261 19.01 9.04 -12.99
C THR A 261 19.30 7.63 -12.49
N ASN A 262 18.69 7.20 -11.38
CA ASN A 262 18.75 5.84 -10.86
C ASN A 262 17.57 4.94 -11.26
N ASP A 263 16.54 5.53 -11.90
CA ASP A 263 15.30 4.88 -12.35
C ASP A 263 15.52 3.46 -12.93
N PRO A 264 14.75 2.45 -12.47
CA PRO A 264 14.85 1.09 -12.98
C PRO A 264 14.72 1.00 -14.51
N THR A 265 15.57 0.19 -15.12
CA THR A 265 15.50 -0.13 -16.55
C THR A 265 14.84 -1.50 -16.74
N ARG A 266 14.37 -1.82 -17.95
CA ARG A 266 13.85 -3.16 -18.27
C ARG A 266 14.86 -4.26 -17.91
N GLU A 267 16.15 -3.97 -18.06
CA GLU A 267 17.24 -4.91 -17.78
C GLU A 267 17.55 -5.09 -16.28
N THR A 268 17.08 -4.21 -15.39
CA THR A 268 17.21 -4.35 -13.92
C THR A 268 15.97 -5.00 -13.25
N LEU A 269 14.93 -5.32 -14.02
CA LEU A 269 13.76 -6.07 -13.53
C LEU A 269 14.12 -7.54 -13.20
N GLU A 270 13.24 -8.20 -12.44
CA GLU A 270 13.37 -9.61 -12.01
C GLU A 270 13.53 -10.56 -13.21
N ASP A 271 12.57 -10.59 -14.14
CA ASP A 271 12.68 -11.29 -15.41
C ASP A 271 12.45 -10.34 -16.61
N PRO A 272 13.52 -9.77 -17.18
CA PRO A 272 13.43 -8.94 -18.38
C PRO A 272 12.90 -9.72 -19.61
N SER A 273 12.91 -11.06 -19.61
CA SER A 273 12.56 -11.88 -20.77
C SER A 273 11.06 -11.99 -21.03
N ILE A 274 10.24 -11.93 -19.98
CA ILE A 274 8.77 -11.88 -20.09
C ILE A 274 8.28 -10.46 -20.39
N VAL A 275 8.99 -9.44 -19.90
CA VAL A 275 8.65 -8.02 -20.08
C VAL A 275 8.98 -7.52 -21.49
N ARG A 276 8.02 -6.80 -22.09
CA ARG A 276 8.10 -6.27 -23.46
C ARG A 276 9.25 -5.28 -23.64
N THR A 277 9.89 -5.27 -24.81
CA THR A 277 10.99 -4.33 -25.16
C THR A 277 10.55 -2.86 -25.33
N SER A 278 9.26 -2.57 -25.15
CA SER A 278 8.70 -1.21 -25.11
C SER A 278 8.27 -0.82 -23.69
N TRP A 279 8.72 -1.56 -22.68
CA TRP A 279 8.54 -1.20 -21.27
C TRP A 279 9.28 0.09 -20.95
N GLU A 280 8.66 0.89 -20.09
CA GLU A 280 9.17 2.15 -19.57
C GLU A 280 8.62 2.36 -18.15
N VAL A 281 9.32 3.17 -17.36
CA VAL A 281 8.87 3.60 -16.02
C VAL A 281 7.48 4.23 -16.13
N SER A 282 6.60 3.89 -15.20
CA SER A 282 5.21 4.35 -15.21
C SER A 282 5.11 5.79 -14.72
N PRO A 283 4.25 6.64 -15.30
CA PRO A 283 4.09 8.02 -14.86
C PRO A 283 3.54 8.06 -13.42
N TRP A 284 4.26 8.72 -12.52
CA TRP A 284 3.92 8.81 -11.09
C TRP A 284 2.47 9.26 -10.83
N THR A 285 2.02 10.22 -11.63
CA THR A 285 0.73 10.91 -11.47
C THR A 285 -0.43 10.32 -12.27
N GLY A 286 -0.23 9.23 -13.02
CA GLY A 286 -1.23 8.67 -13.92
C GLY A 286 -2.40 7.95 -13.25
N ASP A 287 -3.43 7.64 -14.04
CA ASP A 287 -4.52 6.73 -13.62
C ASP A 287 -3.97 5.32 -13.34
N TRP A 288 -4.12 4.84 -12.09
CA TRP A 288 -3.58 3.55 -11.65
C TRP A 288 -4.16 2.39 -12.45
N TYR A 289 -5.41 2.46 -12.88
CA TYR A 289 -6.05 1.39 -13.64
C TYR A 289 -6.00 1.60 -15.15
N GLU A 290 -5.52 2.76 -15.62
CA GLU A 290 -5.15 2.90 -17.03
C GLU A 290 -3.91 2.05 -17.32
N ARG A 291 -3.88 1.42 -18.49
CA ARG A 291 -2.86 0.46 -18.86
C ARG A 291 -1.93 1.06 -19.92
N ALA A 292 -0.64 1.10 -19.64
CA ALA A 292 0.37 1.60 -20.55
C ALA A 292 0.39 0.80 -21.87
N PRO A 293 0.87 1.37 -22.99
CA PRO A 293 0.89 0.69 -24.29
C PRO A 293 1.62 -0.68 -24.26
N TRP A 294 2.66 -0.81 -23.43
CA TRP A 294 3.38 -2.07 -23.26
C TRP A 294 2.54 -3.12 -22.51
N GLU A 295 1.81 -2.74 -21.46
CA GLU A 295 0.86 -3.61 -20.74
C GLU A 295 -0.25 -4.11 -21.67
N GLN A 296 -0.88 -3.20 -22.43
CA GLN A 296 -1.90 -3.56 -23.41
C GLN A 296 -1.40 -4.59 -24.45
N SER A 297 -0.10 -4.56 -24.76
CA SER A 297 0.54 -5.54 -25.65
C SER A 297 0.88 -6.88 -24.98
N GLN A 298 0.91 -6.95 -23.64
CA GLN A 298 1.11 -8.18 -22.86
C GLN A 298 -0.17 -9.04 -22.84
N GLY A 299 -1.33 -8.38 -22.72
CA GLY A 299 -2.64 -9.04 -22.74
C GLY A 299 -3.78 -8.10 -22.32
N GLY A 300 -4.96 -8.66 -22.07
CA GLY A 300 -6.19 -7.91 -21.80
C GLY A 300 -6.61 -7.78 -20.34
N ASN A 301 -5.93 -8.45 -19.41
CA ASN A 301 -6.27 -8.46 -17.98
C ASN A 301 -5.27 -7.59 -17.21
N PHE A 302 -5.75 -6.61 -16.44
CA PHE A 302 -4.91 -5.69 -15.65
C PHE A 302 -3.89 -6.43 -14.77
N TYR A 303 -4.40 -7.27 -13.86
CA TYR A 303 -3.59 -7.97 -12.87
C TYR A 303 -2.67 -9.06 -13.43
N ALA A 304 -3.13 -9.79 -14.46
CA ALA A 304 -2.34 -10.86 -15.05
C ALA A 304 -1.34 -10.37 -16.12
N ASN A 305 -1.40 -9.10 -16.55
CA ASN A 305 -0.64 -8.60 -17.69
C ASN A 305 -0.07 -7.18 -17.45
N GLY A 306 0.85 -7.06 -16.49
CA GLY A 306 1.80 -5.94 -16.42
C GLY A 306 1.87 -5.17 -15.09
N VAL A 307 0.85 -5.25 -14.22
CA VAL A 307 0.82 -4.40 -13.00
C VAL A 307 2.02 -4.61 -12.07
N PHE A 308 2.51 -5.84 -11.92
CA PHE A 308 3.70 -6.19 -11.12
C PHE A 308 5.03 -5.82 -11.82
N ASP A 309 5.01 -5.60 -13.13
CA ASP A 309 6.17 -5.12 -13.90
C ASP A 309 6.31 -3.59 -13.79
N ARG A 310 5.35 -2.87 -13.20
CA ARG A 310 5.42 -1.42 -13.03
C ARG A 310 6.55 -1.03 -12.09
N ARG A 311 7.20 0.07 -12.43
CA ARG A 311 8.15 0.81 -11.59
C ARG A 311 7.84 2.30 -11.73
N TYR A 312 8.14 3.07 -10.70
CA TYR A 312 7.92 4.50 -10.59
C TYR A 312 9.20 5.27 -10.20
N GLY A 313 10.27 4.55 -9.84
CA GLY A 313 11.58 5.13 -9.53
C GLY A 313 11.66 5.77 -8.14
N GLY A 314 10.83 5.33 -7.19
CA GLY A 314 10.94 5.81 -5.81
C GLY A 314 12.25 5.32 -5.16
N ASP A 315 12.96 6.21 -4.46
CA ASP A 315 14.34 6.00 -4.01
C ASP A 315 14.63 6.63 -2.63
N LEU A 316 15.85 6.44 -2.11
CA LEU A 316 16.23 7.02 -0.80
C LEU A 316 16.45 8.54 -0.86
N GLN A 317 16.76 9.13 -2.03
CA GLN A 317 16.85 10.58 -2.16
C GLN A 317 15.47 11.22 -1.99
N GLY A 318 14.43 10.62 -2.55
CA GLY A 318 13.06 11.06 -2.40
C GLY A 318 12.53 10.93 -0.97
N VAL A 319 13.01 9.94 -0.21
CA VAL A 319 12.72 9.84 1.24
C VAL A 319 13.49 10.91 2.03
N LEU A 320 14.77 11.10 1.74
CA LEU A 320 15.63 12.11 2.38
C LEU A 320 15.06 13.52 2.21
N ASP A 321 14.58 13.84 1.00
CA ASP A 321 13.89 15.11 0.68
C ASP A 321 12.58 15.33 1.46
N GLN A 322 12.03 14.30 2.11
CA GLN A 322 10.73 14.31 2.79
C GLN A 322 10.83 14.03 4.29
N LEU A 323 12.03 13.98 4.87
CA LEU A 323 12.17 13.88 6.34
C LEU A 323 11.54 15.07 7.08
N ASP A 324 11.55 16.26 6.47
CA ASP A 324 10.90 17.46 7.02
C ASP A 324 9.36 17.32 7.03
N TYR A 325 8.77 16.66 6.02
CA TYR A 325 7.34 16.34 5.97
C TYR A 325 6.92 15.36 7.07
N LEU A 326 7.73 14.32 7.30
CA LEU A 326 7.51 13.35 8.37
C LEU A 326 7.65 14.01 9.77
N ALA A 327 8.65 14.89 9.94
CA ALA A 327 8.82 15.65 11.17
C ALA A 327 7.66 16.62 11.45
N ASP A 328 7.16 17.34 10.43
CA ASP A 328 5.99 18.24 10.57
C ASP A 328 4.70 17.47 10.93
N LEU A 329 4.51 16.29 10.34
CA LEU A 329 3.43 15.37 10.68
C LEU A 329 3.54 14.83 12.12
N GLY A 330 4.70 14.97 12.78
CA GLY A 330 4.96 14.47 14.14
C GLY A 330 5.40 13.01 14.22
N ILE A 331 5.86 12.44 13.10
CA ILE A 331 6.48 11.11 13.05
C ILE A 331 7.86 11.15 13.70
N ASN A 332 8.16 10.15 14.52
CA ASN A 332 9.47 9.99 15.16
C ASN A 332 10.04 8.57 15.02
N ALA A 333 9.40 7.69 14.23
CA ALA A 333 9.91 6.37 13.91
C ALA A 333 9.53 5.96 12.47
N ILE A 334 10.51 5.58 11.66
CA ILE A 334 10.34 5.05 10.31
C ILE A 334 10.52 3.53 10.33
N TYR A 335 9.63 2.81 9.64
CA TYR A 335 9.84 1.42 9.25
C TYR A 335 9.99 1.39 7.72
N PHE A 336 11.16 1.00 7.23
CA PHE A 336 11.36 0.72 5.82
C PHE A 336 11.01 -0.73 5.49
N ASN A 337 10.15 -0.93 4.48
CA ASN A 337 10.16 -2.16 3.68
C ASN A 337 11.57 -2.42 3.10
N PRO A 338 11.88 -3.64 2.61
CA PRO A 338 13.28 -4.02 2.35
C PRO A 338 13.97 -3.04 1.39
N ILE A 339 15.08 -2.46 1.86
CA ILE A 339 15.91 -1.52 1.09
C ILE A 339 17.09 -2.22 0.40
N TRP A 340 17.28 -3.51 0.67
CA TRP A 340 18.40 -4.30 0.18
C TRP A 340 18.34 -4.51 -1.33
N TYR A 341 19.47 -4.84 -1.93
CA TYR A 341 19.51 -5.18 -3.35
C TYR A 341 18.58 -6.37 -3.66
N GLY A 342 17.61 -6.15 -4.54
CA GLY A 342 16.62 -7.14 -5.02
C GLY A 342 15.98 -6.65 -6.32
N ARG A 343 15.45 -7.54 -7.17
CA ARG A 343 15.02 -7.19 -8.54
C ARG A 343 13.53 -6.93 -8.68
N SER A 344 12.72 -7.47 -7.77
CA SER A 344 11.31 -7.11 -7.67
C SER A 344 11.15 -5.63 -7.27
N LEU A 345 9.90 -5.14 -7.23
CA LEU A 345 9.60 -3.82 -6.66
C LEU A 345 9.58 -3.83 -5.12
N HIS A 346 9.39 -5.00 -4.50
CA HIS A 346 9.17 -5.17 -3.06
C HIS A 346 10.40 -5.68 -2.30
N LYS A 347 11.46 -6.08 -3.01
CA LYS A 347 12.81 -6.40 -2.51
C LYS A 347 12.94 -7.56 -1.50
N TYR A 348 11.84 -8.24 -1.17
CA TYR A 348 11.87 -9.55 -0.48
C TYR A 348 12.68 -10.64 -1.22
N ASP A 349 12.86 -10.50 -2.53
CA ASP A 349 13.78 -11.32 -3.34
C ASP A 349 15.26 -10.90 -3.16
N VAL A 350 15.72 -10.76 -1.92
CA VAL A 350 17.04 -10.17 -1.61
C VAL A 350 18.18 -10.92 -2.32
N ALA A 351 18.97 -10.18 -3.08
CA ALA A 351 20.18 -10.61 -3.77
C ALA A 351 21.46 -10.30 -2.97
N ALA A 352 21.48 -9.23 -2.17
CA ALA A 352 22.55 -8.95 -1.20
C ALA A 352 22.05 -8.08 -0.03
N HIS A 353 21.93 -8.66 1.17
CA HIS A 353 21.54 -7.93 2.39
C HIS A 353 22.60 -6.95 2.93
N HIS A 354 23.87 -7.11 2.53
CA HIS A 354 24.97 -6.23 2.94
C HIS A 354 25.04 -4.93 2.10
N HIS A 355 24.13 -4.76 1.14
CA HIS A 355 24.00 -3.54 0.34
C HIS A 355 22.56 -3.07 0.18
N VAL A 356 22.39 -1.76 0.16
CA VAL A 356 21.17 -1.09 -0.32
C VAL A 356 21.06 -1.29 -1.84
N ASP A 357 19.83 -1.29 -2.34
CA ASP A 357 19.58 -1.47 -3.76
C ASP A 357 20.24 -0.40 -4.65
N PRO A 358 20.93 -0.80 -5.74
CA PRO A 358 21.54 0.14 -6.67
C PRO A 358 20.56 1.16 -7.27
N ASN A 359 19.29 0.79 -7.52
CA ASN A 359 18.27 1.71 -8.06
C ASN A 359 17.63 2.59 -6.96
N PHE A 360 18.08 2.48 -5.69
CA PHE A 360 17.74 3.41 -4.61
C PHE A 360 18.88 4.40 -4.30
N GLY A 361 20.02 4.29 -5.02
CA GLY A 361 21.20 5.13 -4.88
C GLY A 361 21.65 5.81 -6.18
N PRO A 362 22.58 6.78 -6.12
CA PRO A 362 22.88 7.68 -7.25
C PRO A 362 23.92 7.14 -8.27
N ASP A 363 24.38 5.89 -8.15
CA ASP A 363 25.27 5.26 -9.14
C ASP A 363 24.98 3.75 -9.30
N PRO A 364 23.82 3.36 -9.86
CA PRO A 364 23.44 1.95 -9.94
C PRO A 364 24.47 1.06 -10.66
N ALA A 365 25.16 1.63 -11.66
CA ALA A 365 26.15 0.91 -12.45
C ALA A 365 27.50 0.75 -11.73
N GLY A 366 27.91 1.74 -10.94
CA GLY A 366 29.07 1.63 -10.06
C GLY A 366 28.82 0.66 -8.91
N ASP A 367 27.63 0.72 -8.31
CA ASP A 367 27.24 -0.10 -7.16
C ASP A 367 27.14 -1.58 -7.56
N LEU A 368 26.48 -1.91 -8.68
CA LEU A 368 26.46 -3.28 -9.22
C LEU A 368 27.85 -3.84 -9.54
N ALA A 369 28.83 -2.99 -9.90
CA ALA A 369 30.19 -3.43 -10.18
C ALA A 369 30.99 -3.74 -8.90
N ILE A 370 30.61 -3.16 -7.75
CA ILE A 370 31.15 -3.50 -6.43
C ILE A 370 30.53 -4.82 -5.96
N ILE A 371 29.19 -4.90 -5.95
CA ILE A 371 28.42 -6.07 -5.50
C ILE A 371 28.86 -7.37 -6.21
N GLN A 372 29.22 -7.29 -7.50
CA GLN A 372 29.68 -8.45 -8.28
C GLN A 372 31.07 -8.99 -7.91
N GLU A 373 31.86 -8.28 -7.11
CA GLU A 373 33.17 -8.73 -6.62
C GLU A 373 33.13 -9.32 -5.20
N GLU A 374 31.93 -9.40 -4.58
CA GLU A 374 31.73 -9.70 -3.15
C GLU A 374 30.82 -10.94 -2.93
N GLU A 375 31.02 -11.65 -1.82
CA GLU A 375 30.28 -12.88 -1.45
C GLU A 375 29.98 -12.89 0.08
N GLU A 376 30.22 -14.01 0.79
CA GLU A 376 29.83 -14.16 2.20
C GLU A 376 30.82 -13.58 3.22
N ASP A 377 32.04 -13.19 2.82
CA ASP A 377 33.12 -12.75 3.72
C ASP A 377 33.01 -11.25 4.02
N PRO A 378 32.71 -10.82 5.28
CA PRO A 378 32.56 -9.40 5.60
C PRO A 378 33.82 -8.56 5.38
N SER A 379 34.99 -9.18 5.30
CA SER A 379 36.25 -8.47 5.03
C SER A 379 36.43 -8.09 3.55
N THR A 380 35.56 -8.56 2.65
CA THR A 380 35.50 -8.10 1.26
C THR A 380 34.55 -6.93 1.07
N TRP A 381 33.59 -6.71 1.98
CA TRP A 381 32.48 -5.78 1.74
C TRP A 381 32.89 -4.30 1.70
N ALA A 382 32.72 -3.65 0.55
CA ALA A 382 32.89 -2.21 0.41
C ALA A 382 31.58 -1.44 0.66
N TRP A 383 31.66 -0.12 0.77
CA TRP A 383 30.48 0.75 0.82
C TRP A 383 30.13 1.27 -0.58
N THR A 384 28.92 1.00 -1.04
CA THR A 384 28.37 1.50 -2.32
C THR A 384 27.89 2.96 -2.20
N LYS A 385 27.43 3.55 -3.31
CA LYS A 385 26.77 4.86 -3.30
C LYS A 385 25.37 4.80 -2.71
N ALA A 386 24.60 3.75 -3.00
CA ALA A 386 23.34 3.46 -2.32
C ALA A 386 23.53 3.35 -0.79
N ASP A 387 24.52 2.58 -0.33
CA ASP A 387 24.81 2.45 1.11
C ASP A 387 25.17 3.81 1.73
N SER A 388 26.04 4.57 1.07
CA SER A 388 26.47 5.89 1.53
C SER A 388 25.32 6.88 1.66
N LEU A 389 24.32 6.81 0.76
CA LEU A 389 23.12 7.64 0.82
C LEU A 389 22.20 7.21 1.97
N PHE A 390 22.08 5.92 2.25
CA PHE A 390 21.33 5.43 3.39
C PHE A 390 21.94 5.86 4.72
N LEU A 391 23.27 5.78 4.88
CA LEU A 391 23.95 6.29 6.08
C LEU A 391 23.76 7.81 6.25
N GLN A 392 23.71 8.58 5.15
CA GLN A 392 23.33 10.00 5.20
C GLN A 392 21.87 10.19 5.64
N LEU A 393 20.95 9.36 5.17
CA LEU A 393 19.54 9.40 5.57
C LEU A 393 19.36 9.08 7.06
N LEU A 394 20.07 8.09 7.61
CA LEU A 394 20.08 7.80 9.05
C LEU A 394 20.50 9.03 9.86
N ALA A 395 21.64 9.63 9.53
CA ALA A 395 22.14 10.82 10.23
C ALA A 395 21.16 12.00 10.15
N GLU A 396 20.52 12.23 9.00
CA GLU A 396 19.52 13.30 8.83
C GLU A 396 18.20 12.99 9.56
N ALA A 397 17.77 11.73 9.64
CA ALA A 397 16.61 11.29 10.43
C ALA A 397 16.87 11.45 11.93
N HIS A 398 18.01 10.95 12.42
CA HIS A 398 18.43 11.10 13.82
C HIS A 398 18.58 12.57 14.23
N SER A 399 19.03 13.46 13.33
CA SER A 399 19.10 14.90 13.62
C SER A 399 17.74 15.57 13.86
N ARG A 400 16.65 14.87 13.51
CA ARG A 400 15.25 15.26 13.71
C ARG A 400 14.56 14.46 14.83
N ASP A 401 15.33 13.72 15.63
CA ASP A 401 14.85 12.75 16.63
C ASP A 401 13.97 11.63 16.02
N ILE A 402 14.14 11.31 14.73
CA ILE A 402 13.44 10.22 14.03
C ILE A 402 14.30 8.94 14.08
N ARG A 403 13.74 7.88 14.65
CA ARG A 403 14.33 6.53 14.67
C ARG A 403 14.06 5.78 13.37
N VAL A 404 14.94 4.87 12.96
CA VAL A 404 14.82 4.12 11.71
C VAL A 404 15.00 2.62 11.94
N ILE A 405 14.00 1.83 11.55
CA ILE A 405 14.11 0.37 11.46
C ILE A 405 13.99 -0.11 10.01
N VAL A 406 14.65 -1.24 9.72
CA VAL A 406 14.73 -1.84 8.38
C VAL A 406 14.18 -3.26 8.36
N ASP A 407 13.78 -3.75 7.19
CA ASP A 407 13.20 -5.08 7.02
C ASP A 407 14.27 -6.19 6.92
N GLY A 408 14.29 -7.11 7.89
CA GLY A 408 15.19 -8.27 7.95
C GLY A 408 14.56 -9.50 7.30
N VAL A 409 14.82 -9.68 5.99
CA VAL A 409 14.33 -10.84 5.22
C VAL A 409 15.22 -12.06 5.46
N PHE A 410 14.99 -12.76 6.57
CA PHE A 410 15.90 -13.80 7.09
C PHE A 410 15.37 -15.24 6.91
N ASN A 411 14.13 -15.44 6.45
CA ASN A 411 13.60 -16.76 6.12
C ASN A 411 14.14 -17.30 4.77
N HIS A 412 14.32 -16.41 3.80
CA HIS A 412 14.58 -16.76 2.41
C HIS A 412 15.47 -15.71 1.72
N SER A 413 15.95 -16.02 0.52
CA SER A 413 16.60 -15.05 -0.38
C SER A 413 15.89 -15.01 -1.73
N GLY A 414 16.26 -14.06 -2.60
CA GLY A 414 15.91 -14.14 -4.02
C GLY A 414 16.77 -15.15 -4.78
N ARG A 415 16.34 -15.53 -5.99
CA ARG A 415 17.11 -16.40 -6.89
C ARG A 415 18.43 -15.80 -7.39
N SER A 416 18.57 -14.47 -7.35
CA SER A 416 19.78 -13.74 -7.75
C SER A 416 20.74 -13.45 -6.60
N PHE A 417 20.51 -14.09 -5.44
CA PHE A 417 21.44 -14.09 -4.32
C PHE A 417 22.68 -14.91 -4.67
N PHE A 418 23.89 -14.39 -4.39
CA PHE A 418 25.16 -14.99 -4.84
C PHE A 418 25.28 -16.49 -4.49
N ALA A 419 24.85 -16.88 -3.29
CA ALA A 419 24.88 -18.27 -2.85
C ALA A 419 23.89 -19.16 -3.62
N PHE A 420 22.72 -18.64 -4.00
CA PHE A 420 21.74 -19.41 -4.79
C PHE A 420 22.08 -19.44 -6.28
N GLU A 421 22.70 -18.39 -6.83
CA GLU A 421 23.22 -18.42 -8.21
C GLU A 421 24.30 -19.50 -8.38
N ASP A 422 25.22 -19.64 -7.41
CA ASP A 422 26.18 -20.76 -7.40
C ASP A 422 25.51 -22.13 -7.27
N VAL A 423 24.42 -22.26 -6.49
CA VAL A 423 23.63 -23.52 -6.45
C VAL A 423 22.94 -23.78 -7.79
N LEU A 424 22.42 -22.76 -8.48
CA LEU A 424 21.81 -22.91 -9.79
C LEU A 424 22.84 -23.36 -10.85
N GLU A 425 24.06 -22.83 -10.85
CA GLU A 425 25.13 -23.24 -11.78
C GLU A 425 25.77 -24.59 -11.41
N ASN A 426 26.16 -24.78 -10.15
CA ASN A 426 27.02 -25.89 -9.71
C ASN A 426 26.26 -27.04 -9.02
N GLN A 427 24.96 -26.89 -8.74
CA GLN A 427 24.09 -27.93 -8.19
C GLN A 427 24.71 -28.58 -6.92
N ALA A 428 24.81 -29.92 -6.87
CA ALA A 428 25.37 -30.64 -5.72
C ALA A 428 26.89 -30.42 -5.51
N ASP A 429 27.60 -29.84 -6.49
CA ASP A 429 29.01 -29.45 -6.36
C ASP A 429 29.19 -28.00 -5.84
N SER A 430 28.09 -27.25 -5.65
CA SER A 430 28.09 -25.91 -5.05
C SER A 430 28.61 -25.90 -3.61
N ARG A 431 29.40 -24.89 -3.25
CA ARG A 431 29.85 -24.67 -1.86
C ARG A 431 28.74 -24.16 -0.94
N PHE A 432 27.69 -23.61 -1.55
CA PHE A 432 26.50 -23.07 -0.90
C PHE A 432 25.30 -24.03 -0.90
N ALA A 433 25.44 -25.24 -1.44
CA ALA A 433 24.39 -26.28 -1.47
C ALA A 433 23.72 -26.54 -0.10
N GLN A 434 24.44 -26.35 1.00
CA GLN A 434 23.94 -26.53 2.38
C GLN A 434 23.29 -25.28 2.99
N TRP A 435 23.28 -24.14 2.30
CA TRP A 435 22.62 -22.90 2.76
C TRP A 435 21.10 -22.94 2.56
N TYR A 436 20.60 -23.84 1.71
CA TYR A 436 19.20 -23.90 1.26
C TYR A 436 18.61 -25.28 1.48
N ASP A 437 17.30 -25.34 1.69
CA ASP A 437 16.59 -26.61 1.87
C ASP A 437 16.29 -27.27 0.51
N ILE A 438 17.32 -27.92 -0.05
CA ILE A 438 17.27 -28.59 -1.35
C ILE A 438 16.60 -29.98 -1.22
N VAL A 439 15.46 -30.14 -1.89
CA VAL A 439 14.68 -31.39 -1.96
C VAL A 439 15.31 -32.38 -2.95
N ALA A 440 15.82 -31.88 -4.09
CA ALA A 440 16.51 -32.67 -5.10
C ALA A 440 17.46 -31.81 -5.95
N PHE A 441 18.57 -32.41 -6.38
CA PHE A 441 19.45 -31.85 -7.41
C PHE A 441 19.14 -32.47 -8.78
N ASP A 442 19.44 -31.73 -9.85
CA ASP A 442 19.31 -32.24 -11.21
C ASP A 442 20.25 -33.42 -11.49
N ASP A 443 19.76 -34.48 -12.15
CA ASP A 443 20.64 -35.51 -12.74
C ASP A 443 20.79 -35.21 -14.25
N PRO A 444 21.94 -34.67 -14.72
CA PRO A 444 22.13 -34.28 -16.12
C PRO A 444 22.11 -35.47 -17.11
N ASN A 445 21.89 -36.70 -16.64
CA ASN A 445 21.67 -37.90 -17.44
C ASN A 445 20.18 -38.18 -17.73
N THR A 446 19.24 -37.49 -17.09
CA THR A 446 17.79 -37.60 -17.35
C THR A 446 17.39 -36.67 -18.49
N ALA A 447 16.08 -36.54 -18.74
CA ALA A 447 15.52 -35.69 -19.81
C ALA A 447 14.67 -34.54 -19.25
N THR A 448 14.63 -34.39 -17.93
CA THR A 448 13.78 -33.52 -17.15
C THR A 448 14.65 -32.90 -16.08
N ASN A 449 14.56 -31.59 -15.87
CA ASN A 449 15.27 -31.00 -14.74
C ASN A 449 14.59 -31.48 -13.45
N GLU A 450 15.31 -32.19 -12.59
CA GLU A 450 14.82 -32.69 -11.31
C GLU A 450 15.10 -31.74 -10.12
N PHE A 451 15.79 -30.61 -10.33
CA PHE A 451 16.11 -29.64 -9.29
C PHE A 451 14.85 -29.11 -8.59
N ALA A 452 14.80 -29.25 -7.27
CA ALA A 452 13.69 -28.85 -6.41
C ALA A 452 14.18 -28.46 -5.02
N TYR A 453 13.53 -27.48 -4.40
CA TYR A 453 13.88 -26.89 -3.12
C TYR A 453 12.62 -26.35 -2.43
N ASN A 454 12.66 -26.23 -1.10
CA ASN A 454 11.60 -25.53 -0.37
C ASN A 454 11.74 -24.01 -0.54
N SER A 455 10.61 -23.33 -0.54
CA SER A 455 10.49 -21.91 -0.88
C SER A 455 9.25 -21.32 -0.23
N PHE A 456 9.28 -20.02 0.04
CA PHE A 456 8.24 -19.31 0.77
C PHE A 456 6.86 -19.54 0.13
N PHE A 457 5.98 -20.25 0.83
CA PHE A 457 4.66 -20.72 0.34
C PHE A 457 4.67 -21.41 -1.06
N GLY A 458 5.81 -21.94 -1.50
CA GLY A 458 6.00 -22.56 -2.81
C GLY A 458 6.30 -21.60 -3.96
N PHE A 459 6.62 -20.33 -3.69
CA PHE A 459 7.09 -19.38 -4.70
C PHE A 459 8.55 -19.63 -5.05
N GLU A 460 8.81 -20.28 -6.20
CA GLU A 460 10.18 -20.60 -6.67
C GLU A 460 11.14 -19.39 -6.83
N SER A 461 10.66 -18.15 -6.76
CA SER A 461 11.49 -16.94 -6.71
C SER A 461 12.17 -16.72 -5.34
N LEU A 462 11.69 -17.38 -4.29
CA LEU A 462 12.04 -17.15 -2.88
C LEU A 462 12.51 -18.44 -2.17
N PRO A 463 13.68 -19.01 -2.55
CA PRO A 463 14.26 -20.19 -1.88
C PRO A 463 14.52 -19.96 -0.38
N GLU A 464 14.08 -20.91 0.45
CA GLU A 464 14.21 -20.86 1.91
C GLU A 464 15.60 -21.31 2.38
N PHE A 465 16.13 -20.61 3.40
CA PHE A 465 17.39 -20.98 4.03
C PHE A 465 17.26 -22.26 4.85
N ALA A 466 18.32 -23.06 4.87
CA ALA A 466 18.33 -24.35 5.56
C ALA A 466 18.38 -24.18 7.09
N ASN A 467 17.56 -24.99 7.77
CA ASN A 467 17.71 -25.27 9.19
C ASN A 467 18.88 -26.24 9.45
N ASP A 468 19.46 -26.16 10.64
CA ASP A 468 20.47 -27.10 11.09
C ASP A 468 19.90 -28.52 11.30
N ALA A 469 20.77 -29.50 11.54
CA ALA A 469 20.37 -30.89 11.73
C ALA A 469 19.47 -31.14 12.97
N SER A 470 19.34 -30.17 13.88
CA SER A 470 18.43 -30.23 15.02
C SER A 470 17.06 -29.61 14.75
N GLY A 471 16.97 -28.70 13.77
CA GLY A 471 15.76 -27.93 13.46
C GLY A 471 15.50 -26.77 14.43
N THR A 472 16.49 -26.36 15.24
CA THR A 472 16.31 -25.31 16.26
C THR A 472 16.96 -23.97 15.91
N THR A 473 17.73 -23.91 14.82
CA THR A 473 18.38 -22.71 14.29
C THR A 473 18.64 -22.88 12.79
N LEU A 474 18.88 -21.78 12.07
CA LEU A 474 19.48 -21.80 10.75
C LEU A 474 20.88 -22.43 10.77
N VAL A 475 21.34 -22.97 9.63
CA VAL A 475 22.70 -23.48 9.46
C VAL A 475 23.76 -22.41 9.76
N ALA A 476 24.89 -22.83 10.35
CA ALA A 476 25.89 -21.90 10.87
C ALA A 476 26.39 -20.85 9.86
N PRO A 477 26.70 -21.15 8.59
CA PRO A 477 27.15 -20.14 7.62
C PRO A 477 26.11 -19.05 7.33
N VAL A 478 24.82 -19.42 7.23
CA VAL A 478 23.73 -18.46 7.04
C VAL A 478 23.59 -17.59 8.29
N ARG A 479 23.59 -18.20 9.48
CA ARG A 479 23.53 -17.45 10.75
C ARG A 479 24.70 -16.47 10.89
N GLU A 480 25.92 -16.90 10.58
CA GLU A 480 27.12 -16.06 10.65
C GLU A 480 27.06 -14.87 9.68
N TYR A 481 26.59 -15.09 8.45
CA TYR A 481 26.33 -14.04 7.46
C TYR A 481 25.27 -13.03 7.95
N LEU A 482 24.12 -13.50 8.46
CA LEU A 482 23.04 -12.64 8.99
C LEU A 482 23.47 -11.82 10.22
N PHE A 483 24.36 -12.36 11.05
CA PHE A 483 24.92 -11.63 12.19
C PHE A 483 25.86 -10.51 11.71
N ALA A 484 26.75 -10.80 10.76
CA ALA A 484 27.65 -9.78 10.19
C ALA A 484 26.92 -8.64 9.46
N ILE A 485 25.78 -8.94 8.82
CA ILE A 485 24.88 -7.90 8.26
C ILE A 485 24.30 -7.03 9.37
N SER A 486 23.89 -7.65 10.48
CA SER A 486 23.32 -6.93 11.62
C SER A 486 24.36 -6.02 12.26
N GLU A 487 25.61 -6.49 12.42
CA GLU A 487 26.76 -5.67 12.84
C GLU A 487 26.98 -4.49 11.88
N ARG A 488 27.11 -4.74 10.57
CA ARG A 488 27.38 -3.73 9.54
C ARG A 488 26.39 -2.57 9.52
N TRP A 489 25.11 -2.84 9.74
CA TRP A 489 24.06 -1.80 9.68
C TRP A 489 23.76 -1.15 11.03
N MET A 490 24.15 -1.76 12.15
CA MET A 490 23.93 -1.21 13.51
C MET A 490 25.14 -0.47 14.10
N ASP A 491 26.34 -0.75 13.60
CA ASP A 491 27.60 -0.04 13.92
C ASP A 491 28.45 0.09 12.62
N PRO A 492 28.03 0.95 11.66
CA PRO A 492 28.67 1.07 10.34
C PRO A 492 30.14 1.50 10.34
N ASP A 493 30.60 2.28 11.33
CA ASP A 493 32.01 2.70 11.44
C ASP A 493 32.87 1.78 12.34
N GLY A 494 32.23 0.95 13.17
CA GLY A 494 32.85 -0.09 13.99
C GLY A 494 33.53 0.43 15.26
N ASP A 495 33.16 1.62 15.75
CA ASP A 495 33.73 2.20 16.98
C ASP A 495 33.03 1.74 18.28
N GLY A 496 31.85 1.13 18.17
CA GLY A 496 31.04 0.64 19.28
C GLY A 496 29.96 1.60 19.80
N ASP A 497 29.72 2.73 19.12
CA ASP A 497 28.60 3.64 19.36
C ASP A 497 27.53 3.45 18.26
N PRO A 498 26.39 2.78 18.52
CA PRO A 498 25.39 2.45 17.51
C PRO A 498 24.53 3.65 17.05
N SER A 499 24.96 4.88 17.31
CA SER A 499 24.19 6.10 17.00
C SER A 499 24.34 6.60 15.56
N ASP A 500 25.15 5.96 14.73
CA ASP A 500 25.22 6.14 13.27
C ASP A 500 24.53 5.01 12.47
N GLY A 501 24.09 3.94 13.14
CA GLY A 501 23.43 2.78 12.56
C GLY A 501 21.90 2.76 12.69
N VAL A 502 21.28 1.64 12.31
CA VAL A 502 19.82 1.44 12.41
C VAL A 502 19.38 1.21 13.86
N ASP A 503 18.24 1.78 14.24
CA ASP A 503 17.66 1.66 15.59
C ASP A 503 16.94 0.33 15.83
N GLY A 504 16.79 -0.50 14.80
CA GLY A 504 16.00 -1.71 14.90
C GLY A 504 15.72 -2.42 13.59
N TRP A 505 14.93 -3.49 13.71
CA TRP A 505 14.57 -4.38 12.62
C TRP A 505 13.08 -4.78 12.70
N ARG A 506 12.40 -4.79 11.55
CA ARG A 506 11.16 -5.56 11.33
C ARG A 506 11.56 -6.89 10.70
N LEU A 507 11.07 -8.01 11.21
CA LEU A 507 11.50 -9.34 10.76
C LEU A 507 10.39 -9.99 9.93
N ASP A 508 10.69 -10.15 8.63
CA ASP A 508 9.82 -10.78 7.63
C ASP A 508 9.63 -12.28 7.91
N ALA A 509 8.38 -12.76 7.77
CA ALA A 509 8.04 -14.17 7.86
C ALA A 509 8.63 -14.89 9.10
N ALA A 510 8.80 -14.17 10.21
CA ALA A 510 9.68 -14.59 11.31
C ALA A 510 9.26 -15.93 11.95
N ALA A 511 7.96 -16.23 11.94
CA ALA A 511 7.40 -17.50 12.43
C ALA A 511 7.81 -18.75 11.60
N LEU A 512 8.46 -18.58 10.44
CA LEU A 512 9.03 -19.68 9.65
C LEU A 512 10.50 -19.97 10.01
N VAL A 513 11.18 -19.05 10.71
CA VAL A 513 12.55 -19.20 11.19
C VAL A 513 12.55 -19.71 12.65
N PRO A 514 13.38 -20.70 13.04
CA PRO A 514 13.31 -21.30 14.37
C PRO A 514 13.60 -20.32 15.53
N ASP A 515 12.83 -20.43 16.61
CA ASP A 515 12.96 -19.59 17.83
C ASP A 515 14.39 -19.51 18.38
N GLY A 516 15.17 -20.59 18.29
CA GLY A 516 16.55 -20.61 18.78
C GLY A 516 17.51 -19.71 17.98
N PHE A 517 17.24 -19.49 16.68
CA PHE A 517 17.94 -18.45 15.91
C PHE A 517 17.54 -17.06 16.42
N TRP A 518 16.25 -16.82 16.67
CA TRP A 518 15.78 -15.52 17.16
C TRP A 518 16.29 -15.19 18.56
N GLN A 519 16.42 -16.17 19.46
CA GLN A 519 17.06 -16.00 20.76
C GLN A 519 18.52 -15.57 20.62
N ASP A 520 19.32 -16.33 19.86
CA ASP A 520 20.74 -16.02 19.61
C ASP A 520 20.89 -14.63 18.95
N TRP A 521 20.06 -14.32 17.95
CA TRP A 521 20.11 -13.07 17.19
C TRP A 521 19.66 -11.86 18.00
N ASN A 522 18.53 -11.92 18.73
CA ASN A 522 18.09 -10.82 19.60
C ASN A 522 19.13 -10.52 20.71
N LEU A 523 19.76 -11.55 21.28
CA LEU A 523 20.86 -11.37 22.23
C LEU A 523 22.13 -10.78 21.59
N HIS A 524 22.35 -11.04 20.30
CA HIS A 524 23.46 -10.48 19.53
C HIS A 524 23.22 -8.98 19.22
N VAL A 525 22.10 -8.61 18.60
CA VAL A 525 21.81 -7.20 18.27
C VAL A 525 21.71 -6.31 19.51
N ARG A 526 21.12 -6.82 20.62
CA ARG A 526 21.10 -6.12 21.92
C ARG A 526 22.48 -5.99 22.58
N SER A 527 23.49 -6.72 22.11
CA SER A 527 24.88 -6.54 22.56
C SER A 527 25.61 -5.40 21.85
N ILE A 528 25.11 -4.99 20.67
CA ILE A 528 25.57 -3.84 19.89
C ILE A 528 24.81 -2.60 20.39
N ASN A 529 23.48 -2.62 20.28
CA ASN A 529 22.60 -1.56 20.73
C ASN A 529 21.58 -2.09 21.77
N PRO A 530 21.73 -1.77 23.07
CA PRO A 530 20.77 -2.18 24.10
C PRO A 530 19.35 -1.63 23.87
N GLU A 531 19.22 -0.49 23.20
CA GLU A 531 17.93 0.16 22.87
C GLU A 531 17.39 -0.26 21.49
N VAL A 532 17.92 -1.34 20.89
CA VAL A 532 17.42 -1.86 19.61
C VAL A 532 15.96 -2.32 19.72
N TYR A 533 15.13 -1.87 18.78
CA TYR A 533 13.76 -2.33 18.65
C TYR A 533 13.67 -3.49 17.66
N THR A 534 13.14 -4.63 18.08
CA THR A 534 12.94 -5.79 17.20
C THR A 534 11.47 -6.18 17.16
N VAL A 535 10.89 -6.21 15.96
CA VAL A 535 9.46 -6.45 15.76
C VAL A 535 9.24 -7.56 14.74
N LEU A 536 8.49 -8.61 15.11
CA LEU A 536 8.14 -9.66 14.16
C LEU A 536 6.87 -9.33 13.37
N GLU A 537 6.84 -9.76 12.12
CA GLU A 537 5.59 -9.98 11.40
C GLU A 537 4.90 -11.25 11.91
N GLU A 538 3.70 -11.12 12.46
CA GLU A 538 2.80 -12.23 12.76
C GLU A 538 1.35 -11.77 12.70
N PHE A 539 0.54 -12.43 11.88
CA PHE A 539 -0.89 -12.14 11.72
C PHE A 539 -1.73 -12.84 12.81
N ALA A 540 -1.20 -13.89 13.44
CA ALA A 540 -1.80 -14.64 14.52
C ALA A 540 -1.44 -14.07 15.92
N ASP A 541 -1.61 -14.88 16.97
CA ASP A 541 -1.31 -14.47 18.34
C ASP A 541 0.20 -14.54 18.61
N ALA A 542 0.88 -13.41 18.45
CA ALA A 542 2.33 -13.26 18.62
C ALA A 542 2.81 -13.34 20.08
N SER A 543 1.93 -13.46 21.08
CA SER A 543 2.29 -13.32 22.50
C SER A 543 3.38 -14.29 22.96
N ASP A 544 3.33 -15.55 22.49
CA ASP A 544 4.34 -16.57 22.82
C ASP A 544 5.64 -16.31 22.05
N TYR A 545 5.58 -15.96 20.75
CA TYR A 545 6.77 -15.64 19.95
C TYR A 545 7.57 -14.43 20.46
N ILE A 546 6.88 -13.37 20.91
CA ILE A 546 7.55 -12.20 21.51
C ILE A 546 8.40 -12.63 22.72
N ARG A 547 7.78 -13.43 23.60
CA ARG A 547 8.35 -13.90 24.87
C ARG A 547 9.45 -14.94 24.67
N ASP A 548 9.24 -15.90 23.78
CA ASP A 548 10.14 -17.04 23.57
C ASP A 548 11.26 -16.71 22.56
N GLY A 549 11.06 -15.74 21.65
CA GLY A 549 12.07 -15.24 20.70
C GLY A 549 12.85 -13.99 21.15
N TYR A 550 12.50 -13.38 22.29
CA TYR A 550 13.11 -12.16 22.86
C TYR A 550 12.94 -10.87 22.02
N PHE A 551 11.81 -10.76 21.32
CA PHE A 551 11.44 -9.57 20.56
C PHE A 551 10.94 -8.44 21.46
N SER A 552 11.03 -7.20 20.98
CA SER A 552 10.41 -6.04 21.64
C SER A 552 8.89 -6.05 21.48
N ALA A 553 8.39 -6.41 20.28
CA ALA A 553 6.99 -6.29 19.90
C ALA A 553 6.64 -7.18 18.69
N ALA A 554 5.39 -7.13 18.22
CA ALA A 554 4.99 -7.59 16.89
C ALA A 554 4.16 -6.53 16.14
N MET A 555 4.04 -6.68 14.82
CA MET A 555 3.04 -5.97 14.01
C MET A 555 1.64 -6.42 14.49
N ASN A 556 0.84 -5.50 15.03
CA ASN A 556 -0.28 -5.85 15.90
C ASN A 556 -1.59 -6.19 15.16
N TYR A 557 -1.54 -7.07 14.18
CA TYR A 557 -2.71 -7.52 13.42
C TYR A 557 -3.78 -8.15 14.32
N GLN A 558 -3.39 -9.12 15.16
CA GLN A 558 -4.33 -9.91 15.95
C GLN A 558 -4.91 -9.17 17.17
N ALA A 559 -4.11 -8.43 17.94
CA ALA A 559 -4.59 -7.79 19.17
C ALA A 559 -5.12 -6.36 18.97
N PHE A 560 -4.87 -5.74 17.80
CA PHE A 560 -5.35 -4.40 17.46
C PHE A 560 -6.19 -4.37 16.17
N LEU A 561 -5.63 -4.70 15.00
CA LEU A 561 -6.32 -4.52 13.72
C LEU A 561 -7.65 -5.29 13.64
N PHE A 562 -7.66 -6.62 13.83
CA PHE A 562 -8.89 -7.41 13.65
C PHE A 562 -10.03 -7.05 14.62
N PRO A 563 -9.79 -6.80 15.93
CA PRO A 563 -10.80 -6.24 16.82
C PRO A 563 -11.38 -4.91 16.32
N LEU A 564 -10.54 -4.00 15.81
CA LEU A 564 -10.99 -2.70 15.30
C LEU A 564 -11.79 -2.85 14.01
N GLN A 565 -11.34 -3.70 13.08
CA GLN A 565 -12.05 -4.03 11.85
C GLN A 565 -13.45 -4.58 12.13
N ALA A 566 -13.58 -5.54 13.06
CA ALA A 566 -14.89 -6.10 13.43
C ALA A 566 -15.86 -5.07 14.04
N PHE A 567 -15.35 -4.03 14.71
CA PHE A 567 -16.17 -3.00 15.36
C PHE A 567 -16.39 -1.76 14.49
N PHE A 568 -15.34 -1.01 14.17
CA PHE A 568 -15.41 0.27 13.45
C PHE A 568 -15.71 0.11 11.95
N ILE A 569 -15.19 -0.94 11.32
CA ILE A 569 -15.30 -1.14 9.87
C ILE A 569 -16.53 -1.98 9.54
N ASN A 570 -16.58 -3.24 9.98
CA ASN A 570 -17.59 -4.20 9.53
C ASN A 570 -18.89 -4.19 10.36
N GLN A 571 -18.89 -3.54 11.53
CA GLN A 571 -20.00 -3.52 12.51
C GLN A 571 -20.54 -4.92 12.87
N GLU A 572 -19.66 -5.92 12.88
CA GLU A 572 -19.95 -7.31 13.26
C GLU A 572 -20.18 -7.47 14.76
N THR A 573 -19.71 -6.52 15.57
CA THR A 573 -19.82 -6.52 17.02
C THR A 573 -20.29 -5.17 17.57
N ASP A 574 -20.70 -5.16 18.83
CA ASP A 574 -21.03 -3.96 19.60
C ASP A 574 -19.88 -3.59 20.56
N ALA A 575 -19.93 -2.39 21.15
CA ALA A 575 -18.88 -1.90 22.02
C ALA A 575 -18.57 -2.84 23.21
N PRO A 576 -19.56 -3.48 23.89
CA PRO A 576 -19.30 -4.55 24.86
C PRO A 576 -18.57 -5.77 24.29
N GLY A 577 -18.94 -6.25 23.10
CA GLY A 577 -18.28 -7.36 22.41
C GLY A 577 -16.82 -7.01 22.05
N PHE A 578 -16.62 -5.86 21.42
CA PHE A 578 -15.31 -5.27 21.13
C PHE A 578 -14.43 -5.16 22.37
N THR A 579 -14.94 -4.53 23.44
CA THR A 579 -14.25 -4.36 24.73
C THR A 579 -13.81 -5.71 25.29
N SER A 580 -14.69 -6.70 25.27
CA SER A 580 -14.37 -8.04 25.75
C SER A 580 -13.25 -8.68 24.93
N ARG A 581 -13.29 -8.56 23.60
CA ARG A 581 -12.32 -9.16 22.69
C ARG A 581 -10.95 -8.49 22.75
N ILE A 582 -10.87 -7.15 22.70
CA ILE A 582 -9.58 -6.45 22.65
C ILE A 582 -8.78 -6.62 23.96
N PHE A 583 -9.45 -6.58 25.12
CA PHE A 583 -8.80 -6.90 26.40
C PHE A 583 -8.45 -8.39 26.55
N GLU A 584 -9.21 -9.31 25.95
CA GLU A 584 -8.87 -10.75 26.00
C GLU A 584 -7.53 -11.04 25.31
N ILE A 585 -7.27 -10.43 24.15
CA ILE A 585 -6.03 -10.65 23.39
C ILE A 585 -4.88 -9.83 24.00
N LYS A 586 -5.09 -8.52 24.25
CA LYS A 586 -4.07 -7.63 24.83
C LYS A 586 -3.45 -8.18 26.12
N ASN A 587 -4.26 -8.82 26.97
CA ASN A 587 -3.79 -9.36 28.24
C ASN A 587 -2.98 -10.67 28.13
N ARG A 588 -2.79 -11.23 26.92
CA ARG A 588 -1.88 -12.36 26.65
C ARG A 588 -0.45 -11.90 26.42
N ILE A 589 -0.27 -10.73 25.80
CA ILE A 589 1.01 -10.05 25.65
C ILE A 589 1.51 -9.63 27.04
N ASP A 590 2.80 -9.77 27.31
CA ASP A 590 3.40 -9.33 28.58
C ASP A 590 3.36 -7.80 28.73
N GLU A 591 3.17 -7.34 29.96
CA GLU A 591 2.83 -5.93 30.24
C GLU A 591 3.82 -4.90 29.67
N PRO A 592 5.16 -5.09 29.76
CA PRO A 592 6.12 -4.17 29.14
C PRO A 592 5.98 -4.08 27.60
N ASN A 593 5.76 -5.22 26.92
CA ASN A 593 5.69 -5.26 25.46
C ASN A 593 4.43 -4.57 24.91
N ARG A 594 3.32 -4.56 25.66
CA ARG A 594 2.04 -3.96 25.22
C ARG A 594 2.18 -2.49 24.82
N GLY A 595 2.99 -1.73 25.55
CA GLY A 595 3.19 -0.30 25.33
C GLY A 595 3.98 0.03 24.06
N VAL A 596 4.65 -0.95 23.45
CA VAL A 596 5.52 -0.77 22.28
C VAL A 596 5.08 -1.56 21.05
N MET A 597 3.93 -2.23 21.08
CA MET A 597 3.35 -2.91 19.91
C MET A 597 3.12 -1.94 18.74
N GLN A 598 3.43 -2.35 17.50
CA GLN A 598 3.10 -1.58 16.29
C GLN A 598 1.60 -1.72 15.98
N ASN A 599 0.80 -0.78 16.49
CA ASN A 599 -0.64 -0.72 16.29
C ASN A 599 -0.95 -0.15 14.89
N LEU A 600 -1.03 -1.03 13.89
CA LEU A 600 -1.37 -0.69 12.51
C LEU A 600 -2.85 -0.96 12.18
N MET A 601 -3.39 -0.21 11.21
CA MET A 601 -4.68 -0.50 10.56
C MET A 601 -4.54 -0.99 9.12
N GLU A 602 -3.37 -0.80 8.52
CA GLU A 602 -3.01 -1.16 7.16
C GLU A 602 -1.48 -1.23 7.05
N SER A 603 -1.00 -1.93 6.03
CA SER A 603 0.40 -2.10 5.62
C SER A 603 0.42 -2.41 4.12
N HIS A 604 1.63 -2.59 3.58
CA HIS A 604 1.85 -3.05 2.21
C HIS A 604 1.40 -4.48 1.88
N ASP A 605 0.77 -5.23 2.80
CA ASP A 605 0.20 -6.57 2.53
C ASP A 605 -1.29 -6.64 2.88
N THR A 606 -1.96 -5.48 2.86
CA THR A 606 -3.37 -5.36 3.24
C THR A 606 -4.08 -4.29 2.41
N GLU A 607 -5.37 -4.49 2.18
CA GLU A 607 -6.29 -3.44 1.71
C GLU A 607 -6.14 -2.17 2.55
N ARG A 608 -6.13 -0.98 1.92
CA ARG A 608 -6.00 0.28 2.64
C ARG A 608 -7.21 0.56 3.53
N LEU A 609 -7.02 1.21 4.68
CA LEU A 609 -8.09 1.51 5.65
C LEU A 609 -9.27 2.25 5.00
N ALA A 610 -8.94 3.24 4.16
CA ALA A 610 -9.87 3.98 3.33
C ALA A 610 -10.77 3.06 2.48
N SER A 611 -10.19 2.01 1.88
CA SER A 611 -10.92 1.05 1.05
C SER A 611 -11.70 0.01 1.84
N MET A 612 -11.17 -0.44 2.98
CA MET A 612 -11.93 -1.32 3.89
C MET A 612 -13.24 -0.66 4.34
N LEU A 613 -13.21 0.66 4.57
CA LEU A 613 -14.39 1.45 4.95
C LEU A 613 -15.42 1.59 3.82
N VAL A 614 -14.96 1.64 2.56
CA VAL A 614 -15.77 1.63 1.34
C VAL A 614 -16.41 0.26 1.07
N ASN A 615 -15.66 -0.83 1.28
CA ASN A 615 -16.06 -2.19 0.91
C ASN A 615 -16.66 -3.01 2.07
N ASN A 616 -16.51 -2.56 3.32
CA ASN A 616 -16.89 -3.30 4.54
C ASN A 616 -16.26 -4.71 4.56
N SER A 617 -14.95 -4.76 4.35
CA SER A 617 -14.17 -5.94 3.99
C SER A 617 -13.11 -6.34 5.01
N GLY A 618 -12.59 -7.57 4.84
CA GLY A 618 -11.39 -8.06 5.53
C GLY A 618 -10.11 -7.68 4.79
N ILE A 619 -8.97 -7.71 5.48
CA ILE A 619 -7.68 -7.16 5.01
C ILE A 619 -7.15 -7.70 3.67
N THR A 620 -7.56 -8.88 3.21
CA THR A 620 -7.00 -9.52 1.99
C THR A 620 -7.87 -9.36 0.74
N ASN A 621 -8.88 -8.49 0.77
CA ASN A 621 -9.86 -8.38 -0.31
C ASN A 621 -9.29 -7.67 -1.55
N ASN A 622 -9.64 -8.16 -2.74
CA ASN A 622 -9.09 -7.67 -4.00
C ASN A 622 -10.07 -7.81 -5.16
N PRO A 623 -10.05 -6.90 -6.17
CA PRO A 623 -10.94 -6.99 -7.32
C PRO A 623 -10.84 -8.31 -8.11
N TRP A 624 -9.67 -8.97 -8.14
CA TRP A 624 -9.53 -10.29 -8.78
C TRP A 624 -10.26 -11.43 -8.06
N GLY A 625 -10.49 -11.29 -6.76
CA GLY A 625 -11.13 -12.30 -5.91
C GLY A 625 -12.60 -11.99 -5.66
N ASN A 626 -12.95 -10.70 -5.73
CA ASN A 626 -14.28 -10.17 -5.59
C ASN A 626 -14.57 -9.20 -6.74
N GLU A 627 -15.23 -9.67 -7.80
CA GLU A 627 -15.61 -8.81 -8.94
C GLU A 627 -16.52 -7.63 -8.55
N ASN A 628 -17.15 -7.66 -7.37
CA ASN A 628 -18.01 -6.58 -6.86
C ASN A 628 -17.28 -5.58 -5.95
N TYR A 629 -15.96 -5.72 -5.80
CA TYR A 629 -15.13 -4.77 -5.07
C TYR A 629 -15.24 -3.37 -5.71
N ASP A 630 -15.44 -2.35 -4.88
CA ASP A 630 -15.55 -0.96 -5.30
C ASP A 630 -14.20 -0.25 -5.15
N VAL A 631 -13.64 0.19 -6.28
CA VAL A 631 -12.30 0.83 -6.38
C VAL A 631 -12.36 2.37 -6.32
N ARG A 632 -13.53 2.93 -5.95
CA ARG A 632 -13.77 4.37 -5.83
C ARG A 632 -13.06 5.00 -4.64
N LYS A 633 -13.01 6.34 -4.65
CA LYS A 633 -12.61 7.14 -3.49
C LYS A 633 -13.62 7.00 -2.32
N PRO A 634 -13.17 7.07 -1.06
CA PRO A 634 -14.06 7.27 0.09
C PRO A 634 -14.94 8.51 -0.07
N THR A 635 -16.17 8.42 0.44
CA THR A 635 -17.03 9.57 0.70
C THR A 635 -16.64 10.25 2.00
N HIS A 636 -17.08 11.49 2.22
CA HIS A 636 -16.88 12.20 3.48
C HIS A 636 -17.34 11.37 4.70
N THR A 637 -18.48 10.68 4.63
CA THR A 637 -18.93 9.77 5.72
C THR A 637 -17.95 8.64 6.00
N GLU A 638 -17.21 8.15 5.00
CA GLU A 638 -16.19 7.13 5.16
C GLU A 638 -14.86 7.73 5.66
N GLN A 639 -14.50 8.96 5.27
CA GLN A 639 -13.39 9.72 5.86
C GLN A 639 -13.63 9.98 7.35
N ASN A 640 -14.83 10.41 7.77
CA ASN A 640 -15.14 10.63 9.19
C ASN A 640 -15.05 9.33 10.02
N ARG A 641 -15.21 8.15 9.39
CA ARG A 641 -14.96 6.85 10.02
C ARG A 641 -13.47 6.52 10.09
N GLN A 642 -12.68 6.91 9.09
CA GLN A 642 -11.21 6.83 9.13
C GLN A 642 -10.66 7.69 10.27
N GLU A 643 -11.14 8.93 10.41
CA GLU A 643 -10.81 9.82 11.54
C GLU A 643 -11.11 9.14 12.89
N LEU A 644 -12.30 8.53 13.04
CA LEU A 644 -12.70 7.86 14.27
C LEU A 644 -11.78 6.67 14.63
N VAL A 645 -11.32 5.92 13.61
CA VAL A 645 -10.36 4.81 13.76
C VAL A 645 -8.97 5.33 14.14
N ALA A 646 -8.47 6.36 13.45
CA ALA A 646 -7.18 6.99 13.72
C ALA A 646 -7.12 7.63 15.12
N LEU A 647 -8.22 8.24 15.58
CA LEU A 647 -8.35 8.73 16.95
C LEU A 647 -8.26 7.59 17.96
N PHE A 648 -8.87 6.42 17.69
CA PHE A 648 -8.72 5.25 18.57
C PHE A 648 -7.27 4.76 18.61
N GLN A 649 -6.63 4.64 17.44
CA GLN A 649 -5.24 4.23 17.30
C GLN A 649 -4.27 5.15 18.06
N THR A 650 -4.56 6.45 18.08
CA THR A 650 -3.80 7.48 18.80
C THR A 650 -3.88 7.33 20.32
N VAL A 651 -5.07 7.00 20.87
CA VAL A 651 -5.31 6.96 22.32
C VAL A 651 -5.20 5.56 22.94
N TRP A 652 -5.07 4.52 22.14
CA TRP A 652 -4.83 3.15 22.63
C TRP A 652 -3.38 2.95 23.12
N GLU A 653 -3.19 1.89 23.91
CA GLU A 653 -1.87 1.48 24.42
C GLU A 653 -1.09 0.72 23.33
N GLY A 654 0.23 0.94 23.25
CA GLY A 654 1.04 0.61 22.08
C GLY A 654 1.39 1.86 21.26
N ALA A 655 2.18 1.69 20.20
CA ALA A 655 2.64 2.75 19.33
C ALA A 655 1.83 2.74 18.01
N PRO A 656 1.15 3.84 17.62
CA PRO A 656 0.41 3.92 16.35
C PRO A 656 1.36 3.75 15.16
N MET A 657 0.87 3.13 14.09
CA MET A 657 1.58 2.95 12.82
C MET A 657 0.70 3.33 11.63
N TYR A 658 1.23 4.21 10.78
CA TYR A 658 0.62 4.61 9.51
C TYR A 658 1.38 4.00 8.35
N PHE A 659 0.68 3.66 7.26
CA PHE A 659 1.30 3.31 5.98
C PHE A 659 1.30 4.56 5.11
N TYR A 660 2.36 4.78 4.32
CA TYR A 660 2.49 6.05 3.59
C TYR A 660 1.22 6.41 2.78
N GLY A 661 0.77 7.64 2.94
CA GLY A 661 -0.41 8.17 2.27
C GLY A 661 -1.76 7.89 2.93
N THR A 662 -1.80 7.19 4.07
CA THR A 662 -3.01 7.11 4.90
C THR A 662 -3.49 8.52 5.30
N GLU A 663 -2.54 9.37 5.67
CA GLU A 663 -2.71 10.78 6.07
C GLU A 663 -3.09 11.72 4.92
N SER A 664 -2.65 11.44 3.69
CA SER A 664 -2.94 12.24 2.49
C SER A 664 -4.15 11.73 1.70
N GLY A 665 -4.90 10.77 2.25
CA GLY A 665 -6.18 10.29 1.72
C GLY A 665 -6.09 9.22 0.63
N MET A 666 -5.00 8.47 0.56
CA MET A 666 -4.85 7.38 -0.40
C MET A 666 -5.77 6.19 -0.11
N TRP A 667 -6.27 5.56 -1.18
CA TRP A 667 -7.07 4.35 -1.13
C TRP A 667 -6.59 3.34 -2.18
N GLY A 668 -6.84 2.06 -1.93
CA GLY A 668 -6.34 0.94 -2.73
C GLY A 668 -6.83 -0.38 -2.15
N ALA A 669 -7.04 -1.38 -3.01
CA ALA A 669 -7.28 -2.75 -2.55
C ALA A 669 -6.01 -3.36 -1.96
N ASN A 670 -6.02 -4.65 -1.64
CA ASN A 670 -4.80 -5.36 -1.22
C ASN A 670 -3.77 -5.43 -2.39
N ASP A 671 -2.57 -5.98 -2.14
CA ASP A 671 -1.48 -6.11 -3.12
C ASP A 671 -1.97 -6.50 -4.53
N PRO A 672 -1.63 -5.73 -5.60
CA PRO A 672 -0.72 -4.59 -5.63
C PRO A 672 -1.37 -3.19 -5.54
N ASP A 673 -2.68 -3.10 -5.29
CA ASP A 673 -3.42 -1.83 -5.38
C ASP A 673 -3.21 -0.91 -4.15
N ASP A 674 -2.71 -1.45 -3.03
CA ASP A 674 -2.30 -0.71 -1.82
C ASP A 674 -0.98 0.06 -2.04
N ARG A 675 -0.06 -0.52 -2.80
CA ARG A 675 1.28 -0.02 -3.12
C ARG A 675 1.26 1.06 -4.23
N GLN A 676 0.20 1.85 -4.35
CA GLN A 676 0.12 2.94 -5.33
C GLN A 676 1.14 4.07 -5.05
N PRO A 677 1.60 4.85 -6.05
CA PRO A 677 2.49 5.99 -5.81
C PRO A 677 1.86 7.04 -4.87
N MET A 678 2.68 7.57 -3.95
CA MET A 678 2.31 8.61 -2.98
C MET A 678 1.79 9.88 -3.66
N ASN A 679 0.67 10.41 -3.18
CA ASN A 679 -0.05 11.52 -3.80
C ASN A 679 0.39 12.91 -3.29
N TRP A 680 1.69 13.23 -3.41
CA TRP A 680 2.28 14.48 -2.90
C TRP A 680 1.54 15.77 -3.31
N SER A 681 1.55 16.76 -2.41
CA SER A 681 0.86 18.04 -2.56
C SER A 681 1.48 18.99 -3.60
N ASP A 682 2.76 18.81 -3.94
CA ASP A 682 3.46 19.51 -5.03
C ASP A 682 3.12 18.95 -6.42
N LEU A 683 2.45 17.79 -6.50
CA LEU A 683 2.09 17.13 -7.75
C LEU A 683 0.61 17.34 -8.15
N TYR A 684 0.32 17.06 -9.42
CA TYR A 684 -1.05 16.94 -9.94
C TYR A 684 -1.30 15.52 -10.44
N PHE A 685 -2.20 14.80 -9.78
CA PHE A 685 -2.63 13.46 -10.18
C PHE A 685 -3.81 13.53 -11.14
N GLU A 686 -3.75 12.70 -12.19
CA GLU A 686 -4.84 12.49 -13.13
C GLU A 686 -6.03 11.83 -12.40
N PRO A 687 -7.28 12.25 -12.70
CA PRO A 687 -8.46 11.62 -12.12
C PRO A 687 -8.54 10.14 -12.49
N GLN A 688 -8.84 9.29 -11.51
CA GLN A 688 -8.97 7.85 -11.71
C GLN A 688 -10.31 7.58 -12.40
N THR A 689 -10.26 7.27 -13.70
CA THR A 689 -11.44 7.03 -14.55
C THR A 689 -11.50 5.60 -15.09
N SER A 690 -10.38 4.89 -15.07
CA SER A 690 -10.22 3.51 -15.49
C SER A 690 -10.58 2.52 -14.38
N HIS A 691 -11.03 1.34 -14.80
CA HIS A 691 -11.38 0.23 -13.92
C HIS A 691 -10.60 -1.01 -14.37
N PRO A 692 -10.07 -1.86 -13.46
CA PRO A 692 -9.21 -3.01 -13.80
C PRO A 692 -9.88 -4.09 -14.68
N PHE A 693 -11.19 -3.97 -14.93
CA PHE A 693 -12.02 -4.86 -15.75
C PHE A 693 -12.84 -4.10 -16.82
N GLY A 694 -12.54 -2.82 -17.07
CA GLY A 694 -13.27 -2.00 -18.05
C GLY A 694 -14.74 -1.72 -17.69
N LYS A 695 -15.10 -1.79 -16.40
CA LYS A 695 -16.43 -1.35 -15.92
C LYS A 695 -16.47 0.18 -15.84
N SER A 696 -17.68 0.76 -15.86
CA SER A 696 -17.86 2.18 -15.57
C SER A 696 -17.64 2.44 -14.07
N ARG A 697 -16.94 3.53 -13.74
CA ARG A 697 -16.73 4.05 -12.38
C ARG A 697 -16.94 5.57 -12.33
N PRO A 698 -17.00 6.19 -11.14
CA PRO A 698 -16.83 7.64 -11.00
C PRO A 698 -15.43 8.10 -11.44
N SER A 699 -15.31 9.38 -11.80
CA SER A 699 -14.03 10.05 -12.00
C SER A 699 -13.53 10.55 -10.64
N ASP A 700 -12.63 9.81 -10.01
CA ASP A 700 -12.21 10.07 -8.63
C ASP A 700 -10.91 10.90 -8.57
N ASP A 701 -10.89 11.94 -7.73
CA ASP A 701 -9.72 12.82 -7.56
C ASP A 701 -8.71 12.20 -6.57
N LYS A 702 -7.48 11.89 -7.01
CA LYS A 702 -6.42 11.26 -6.21
C LYS A 702 -5.41 12.27 -5.62
N ASN A 703 -5.58 13.57 -5.84
CA ASN A 703 -4.68 14.59 -5.30
C ASN A 703 -4.67 14.61 -3.75
N PHE A 704 -3.64 15.23 -3.16
CA PHE A 704 -3.40 15.29 -1.72
C PHE A 704 -4.58 15.87 -0.92
N GLU A 705 -5.05 15.14 0.09
CA GLU A 705 -6.12 15.59 1.01
C GLU A 705 -5.53 16.30 2.23
N SER A 706 -5.31 17.62 2.16
CA SER A 706 -4.65 18.35 3.27
C SER A 706 -5.48 18.53 4.53
N ASP A 707 -6.82 18.54 4.44
CA ASP A 707 -7.69 18.52 5.64
C ASP A 707 -7.46 17.25 6.47
N LEU A 708 -7.26 16.11 5.80
CA LEU A 708 -6.94 14.84 6.47
C LEU A 708 -5.49 14.83 7.00
N TYR A 709 -4.54 15.39 6.26
CA TYR A 709 -3.15 15.54 6.74
C TYR A 709 -3.08 16.38 8.02
N ALA A 710 -3.76 17.52 8.05
CA ALA A 710 -3.86 18.38 9.23
C ALA A 710 -4.50 17.63 10.42
N PHE A 711 -5.55 16.84 10.17
CA PHE A 711 -6.14 15.98 11.19
C PHE A 711 -5.14 14.98 11.79
N TYR A 712 -4.34 14.26 10.98
CA TYR A 712 -3.31 13.35 11.50
C TYR A 712 -2.19 14.09 12.25
N LYS A 713 -1.75 15.25 11.76
CA LYS A 713 -0.77 16.13 12.45
C LYS A 713 -1.29 16.56 13.82
N GLN A 714 -2.56 16.95 13.93
CA GLN A 714 -3.22 17.30 15.20
C GLN A 714 -3.32 16.09 16.15
N LEU A 715 -3.64 14.89 15.67
CA LEU A 715 -3.65 13.66 16.48
C LEU A 715 -2.25 13.31 17.01
N ASN A 716 -1.21 13.43 16.19
CA ASN A 716 0.16 13.19 16.60
C ASN A 716 0.61 14.23 17.65
N GLY A 717 0.27 15.50 17.45
CA GLY A 717 0.44 16.56 18.45
C GLY A 717 -0.26 16.24 19.78
N LEU A 718 -1.52 15.79 19.73
CA LEU A 718 -2.30 15.38 20.91
C LEU A 718 -1.61 14.24 21.69
N ARG A 719 -1.15 13.20 20.99
CA ARG A 719 -0.40 12.08 21.58
C ARG A 719 0.93 12.55 22.18
N ASN A 720 1.61 13.47 21.52
CA ASN A 720 2.90 13.96 21.97
C ASN A 720 2.83 14.90 23.19
N HIS A 721 1.75 15.67 23.30
CA HIS A 721 1.45 16.52 24.46
C HIS A 721 1.09 15.68 25.70
N TYR A 722 0.12 14.76 25.57
CA TYR A 722 -0.39 13.99 26.70
C TYR A 722 0.40 12.69 26.92
N THR A 723 1.40 12.73 27.80
CA THR A 723 2.21 11.53 28.17
C THR A 723 1.36 10.33 28.63
N VAL A 724 0.16 10.55 29.20
CA VAL A 724 -0.77 9.46 29.54
C VAL A 724 -1.25 8.66 28.31
N LEU A 725 -1.30 9.25 27.11
CA LEU A 725 -1.63 8.56 25.86
C LEU A 725 -0.49 7.66 25.35
N ARG A 726 0.74 7.91 25.79
CA ARG A 726 1.90 7.06 25.46
C ARG A 726 2.10 5.99 26.53
N ARG A 727 2.14 6.41 27.81
CA ARG A 727 2.60 5.57 28.94
C ARG A 727 1.58 5.33 30.07
N GLY A 728 0.33 5.79 29.96
CA GLY A 728 -0.72 5.59 30.97
C GLY A 728 -1.50 4.28 30.81
N GLU A 729 -2.06 3.77 31.90
CA GLU A 729 -2.93 2.57 31.93
C GLU A 729 -4.20 2.80 31.10
N VAL A 730 -4.59 1.84 30.25
CA VAL A 730 -5.83 1.89 29.47
C VAL A 730 -7.00 1.19 30.15
N SER A 731 -8.16 1.86 30.14
CA SER A 731 -9.44 1.29 30.56
C SER A 731 -10.58 1.70 29.63
N ILE A 732 -11.71 1.00 29.70
CA ILE A 732 -12.94 1.36 28.98
C ILE A 732 -14.06 1.57 30.01
N PRO A 733 -14.26 2.79 30.54
CA PRO A 733 -15.25 3.07 31.58
C PRO A 733 -16.71 2.94 31.15
N SER A 734 -16.99 2.96 29.84
CA SER A 734 -18.33 2.78 29.29
C SER A 734 -18.27 2.17 27.88
N ALA A 735 -19.12 1.18 27.63
CA ALA A 735 -19.29 0.54 26.34
C ALA A 735 -20.78 0.17 26.18
N ALA A 736 -21.47 0.73 25.20
CA ALA A 736 -22.91 0.50 25.01
C ALA A 736 -23.37 0.76 23.57
N GLY A 737 -23.94 -0.26 22.93
CA GLY A 737 -24.32 -0.19 21.52
C GLY A 737 -23.08 0.08 20.66
N GLN A 738 -23.12 1.11 19.82
CA GLN A 738 -21.96 1.56 19.03
C GLN A 738 -21.14 2.67 19.70
N GLY A 739 -21.30 2.87 21.01
CA GLY A 739 -20.58 3.91 21.76
C GLY A 739 -19.55 3.37 22.72
N LEU A 740 -18.42 4.06 22.77
CA LEU A 740 -17.27 3.68 23.58
C LEU A 740 -16.72 4.90 24.32
N VAL A 741 -16.24 4.69 25.54
CA VAL A 741 -15.40 5.64 26.26
C VAL A 741 -14.11 4.91 26.63
N VAL A 742 -12.98 5.38 26.10
CA VAL A 742 -11.63 4.93 26.46
C VAL A 742 -11.04 5.93 27.43
N ALA A 743 -10.31 5.48 28.44
CA ALA A 743 -9.59 6.35 29.37
C ALA A 743 -8.14 5.91 29.54
N ARG A 744 -7.23 6.89 29.55
CA ARG A 744 -5.79 6.73 29.80
C ARG A 744 -5.39 7.54 31.03
N THR A 745 -4.76 6.91 32.02
CA THR A 745 -4.46 7.52 33.32
C THR A 745 -3.10 7.09 33.87
N ASP A 746 -2.42 7.95 34.63
CA ASP A 746 -1.14 7.62 35.29
C ASP A 746 -1.22 7.41 36.82
N GLY A 747 -2.43 7.49 37.39
CA GLY A 747 -2.64 7.40 38.84
C GLY A 747 -2.12 8.59 39.67
N THR A 748 -1.48 9.59 39.05
CA THR A 748 -1.03 10.83 39.71
C THR A 748 -2.10 11.93 39.73
N GLY A 749 -3.10 11.80 38.85
CA GLY A 749 -4.21 12.72 38.68
C GLY A 749 -4.43 13.14 37.23
N ASN A 750 -3.45 12.90 36.34
CA ASN A 750 -3.61 13.17 34.92
C ASN A 750 -4.47 12.09 34.28
N ALA A 751 -5.44 12.51 33.47
CA ALA A 751 -6.26 11.61 32.69
C ALA A 751 -6.70 12.23 31.35
N VAL A 752 -6.80 11.37 30.34
CA VAL A 752 -7.49 11.65 29.08
C VAL A 752 -8.62 10.64 28.91
N TYR A 753 -9.81 11.13 28.57
CA TYR A 753 -11.02 10.37 28.31
C TYR A 753 -11.51 10.67 26.90
N THR A 754 -11.55 9.65 26.04
CA THR A 754 -12.02 9.79 24.65
C THR A 754 -13.34 9.07 24.46
N VAL A 755 -14.34 9.80 23.99
CA VAL A 755 -15.70 9.31 23.69
C VAL A 755 -15.82 9.11 22.18
N PHE A 756 -16.38 7.97 21.76
CA PHE A 756 -16.54 7.59 20.35
C PHE A 756 -18.01 7.25 20.07
N ASN A 757 -18.52 7.70 18.92
CA ASN A 757 -19.82 7.31 18.36
C ASN A 757 -19.61 6.57 17.03
N ASN A 758 -19.51 5.24 17.04
CA ASN A 758 -19.36 4.42 15.84
C ASN A 758 -20.71 4.14 15.12
N SER A 759 -21.58 5.15 15.00
CA SER A 759 -22.89 4.98 14.38
C SER A 759 -23.24 6.11 13.41
N ALA A 760 -24.18 5.82 12.51
CA ALA A 760 -24.73 6.76 11.54
C ALA A 760 -25.72 7.79 12.12
N GLU A 761 -25.94 7.81 13.44
CA GLU A 761 -26.90 8.68 14.13
C GLU A 761 -26.18 9.47 15.24
N GLU A 762 -26.75 10.62 15.64
CA GLU A 762 -26.30 11.33 16.84
C GLU A 762 -26.60 10.49 18.09
N LEU A 763 -25.62 10.36 19.00
CA LEU A 763 -25.79 9.60 20.24
C LEU A 763 -25.27 10.36 21.46
N THR A 764 -26.06 10.29 22.55
CA THR A 764 -25.71 10.83 23.87
C THR A 764 -25.26 9.71 24.79
N TYR A 765 -24.05 9.84 25.33
CA TYR A 765 -23.44 8.91 26.27
C TYR A 765 -23.25 9.54 27.65
N SER A 766 -23.16 8.70 28.67
CA SER A 766 -22.73 9.13 30.00
C SER A 766 -21.78 8.11 30.62
N PHE A 767 -20.75 8.58 31.30
CA PHE A 767 -19.79 7.76 32.03
C PHE A 767 -19.56 8.29 33.44
N LEU A 768 -19.22 7.40 34.36
CA LEU A 768 -18.98 7.77 35.76
C LEU A 768 -17.60 8.39 35.91
N TYR A 769 -17.56 9.61 36.47
CA TYR A 769 -16.34 10.33 36.77
C TYR A 769 -16.66 11.36 37.89
N PRO A 770 -16.24 11.13 39.15
CA PRO A 770 -16.75 11.90 40.29
C PRO A 770 -16.24 13.34 40.45
N GLN A 771 -15.27 13.76 39.64
CA GLN A 771 -14.67 15.09 39.70
C GLN A 771 -15.23 15.97 38.56
N ASP A 772 -15.15 17.29 38.72
CA ASP A 772 -15.60 18.27 37.72
C ASP A 772 -14.38 19.06 37.23
N ASP A 773 -13.45 18.32 36.64
CA ASP A 773 -12.10 18.76 36.24
C ASP A 773 -11.66 18.23 34.87
N LEU A 774 -12.57 17.65 34.06
CA LEU A 774 -12.31 17.36 32.65
C LEU A 774 -12.79 18.51 31.75
N SER A 775 -11.87 19.02 30.93
CA SER A 775 -12.12 20.01 29.87
C SER A 775 -12.16 19.33 28.50
N LEU A 776 -12.92 19.89 27.56
CA LEU A 776 -12.88 19.51 26.14
C LEU A 776 -11.61 20.05 25.50
N VAL A 777 -10.81 19.19 24.87
CA VAL A 777 -9.52 19.56 24.25
C VAL A 777 -9.39 19.20 22.77
N TYR A 778 -10.19 18.26 22.27
CA TYR A 778 -10.20 17.89 20.84
C TYR A 778 -11.54 17.25 20.43
N THR A 779 -11.90 17.41 19.16
CA THR A 779 -13.09 16.82 18.51
C THR A 779 -12.76 16.45 17.07
N THR A 780 -13.26 15.32 16.57
CA THR A 780 -13.32 15.08 15.12
C THR A 780 -14.46 15.91 14.50
N ASN A 781 -14.58 16.01 13.18
CA ASN A 781 -15.70 16.72 12.51
C ASN A 781 -15.92 18.17 13.02
N HIS A 782 -14.91 19.05 12.91
CA HIS A 782 -14.86 20.39 13.53
C HIS A 782 -16.04 21.33 13.22
N GLU A 783 -16.87 21.04 12.20
CA GLU A 783 -18.05 21.84 11.84
C GLU A 783 -19.28 21.62 12.75
N VAL A 784 -19.26 20.62 13.66
CA VAL A 784 -20.45 20.20 14.43
C VAL A 784 -20.33 20.53 15.92
N LEU A 785 -21.45 20.96 16.52
CA LEU A 785 -21.52 21.26 17.95
C LEU A 785 -21.51 19.98 18.81
N TYR A 786 -20.54 19.90 19.72
CA TYR A 786 -20.44 18.86 20.75
C TYR A 786 -20.95 19.40 22.09
N ASP A 787 -21.88 18.68 22.73
CA ASP A 787 -22.44 19.06 24.05
C ASP A 787 -21.77 18.26 25.18
N LEU A 788 -21.07 18.95 26.09
CA LEU A 788 -20.47 18.38 27.30
C LEU A 788 -21.17 18.89 28.56
N ASN A 789 -21.68 18.01 29.41
CA ASN A 789 -22.44 18.37 30.61
C ASN A 789 -22.04 17.52 31.83
N TYR A 790 -21.52 18.15 32.89
CA TYR A 790 -21.29 17.47 34.16
C TYR A 790 -22.61 17.24 34.93
N THR A 791 -22.83 16.00 35.39
CA THR A 791 -24.09 15.55 35.99
C THR A 791 -24.07 15.48 37.53
N GLY A 792 -22.92 15.76 38.16
CA GLY A 792 -22.71 15.58 39.60
C GLY A 792 -22.21 14.19 40.00
N SER A 793 -22.07 13.26 39.06
CA SER A 793 -21.47 11.92 39.26
C SER A 793 -20.65 11.41 38.06
N GLY A 794 -20.43 12.26 37.06
CA GLY A 794 -19.92 11.88 35.75
C GLY A 794 -20.37 12.87 34.67
N TYR A 795 -19.85 12.68 33.45
CA TYR A 795 -20.18 13.53 32.31
C TYR A 795 -21.25 12.88 31.43
N SER A 796 -22.04 13.73 30.79
CA SER A 796 -22.93 13.40 29.67
C SER A 796 -22.47 14.14 28.44
N CYS A 797 -22.32 13.41 27.33
CA CYS A 797 -21.68 13.87 26.10
C CYS A 797 -22.57 13.54 24.91
N THR A 798 -22.87 14.50 24.03
CA THR A 798 -23.58 14.23 22.77
C THR A 798 -22.63 14.41 21.61
N LEU A 799 -22.53 13.38 20.76
CA LEU A 799 -21.62 13.33 19.62
C LEU A 799 -22.42 13.10 18.32
N PRO A 800 -22.04 13.74 17.20
CA PRO A 800 -22.64 13.47 15.89
C PRO A 800 -22.30 12.05 15.41
N ALA A 801 -22.94 11.65 14.32
CA ALA A 801 -22.63 10.40 13.62
C ALA A 801 -21.14 10.32 13.28
N TYR A 802 -20.50 9.19 13.60
CA TYR A 802 -19.05 8.98 13.46
C TYR A 802 -18.17 10.05 14.13
N GLY A 803 -18.68 10.70 15.19
CA GLY A 803 -17.95 11.69 15.97
C GLY A 803 -17.07 11.10 17.07
N GLY A 804 -15.92 11.73 17.31
CA GLY A 804 -15.02 11.48 18.44
C GLY A 804 -14.76 12.76 19.24
N MET A 805 -14.59 12.64 20.55
CA MET A 805 -14.40 13.77 21.47
C MET A 805 -13.40 13.41 22.56
N VAL A 806 -12.37 14.24 22.77
CA VAL A 806 -11.31 14.04 23.76
C VAL A 806 -11.46 15.05 24.89
N LEU A 807 -11.48 14.53 26.12
CA LEU A 807 -11.55 15.29 27.35
C LEU A 807 -10.27 15.04 28.16
N ALA A 808 -9.70 16.07 28.78
CA ALA A 808 -8.48 15.95 29.58
C ALA A 808 -8.55 16.75 30.88
N THR A 809 -7.79 16.32 31.90
CA THR A 809 -7.64 17.02 33.20
C THR A 809 -6.73 18.25 33.14
N ASP A 810 -6.02 18.40 32.02
CA ASP A 810 -5.18 19.52 31.64
C ASP A 810 -5.77 20.06 30.33
N ASP A 811 -6.01 21.37 30.24
CA ASP A 811 -6.64 22.04 29.11
C ASP A 811 -5.64 22.87 28.28
N THR A 812 -4.35 22.63 28.45
CA THR A 812 -3.27 23.37 27.77
C THR A 812 -2.96 22.91 26.35
N PHE A 813 -3.56 21.81 25.87
CA PHE A 813 -3.42 21.41 24.47
C PHE A 813 -4.19 22.38 23.56
N THR A 814 -3.44 23.09 22.73
CA THR A 814 -3.94 23.92 21.63
C THR A 814 -3.39 23.40 20.33
N TYR A 815 -4.18 23.48 19.26
CA TYR A 815 -3.79 23.11 17.91
C TYR A 815 -4.29 24.20 16.94
N ASN A 816 -3.55 24.41 15.86
CA ASN A 816 -3.89 25.36 14.81
C ASN A 816 -5.00 24.78 13.91
N VAL A 817 -5.96 25.60 13.47
CA VAL A 817 -6.98 25.19 12.50
C VAL A 817 -6.64 25.79 11.14
N PRO A 818 -6.38 24.97 10.10
CA PRO A 818 -5.99 25.51 8.80
C PRO A 818 -7.01 26.50 8.23
N PRO A 819 -6.55 27.58 7.56
CA PRO A 819 -7.45 28.54 6.94
C PRO A 819 -8.23 27.88 5.80
N THR A 820 -9.38 28.46 5.48
CA THR A 820 -10.26 28.01 4.40
C THR A 820 -10.45 29.14 3.38
N ILE A 821 -10.44 28.80 2.10
CA ILE A 821 -10.92 29.67 1.03
C ILE A 821 -12.36 29.24 0.72
N ASN A 822 -13.28 30.17 0.55
CA ASN A 822 -14.63 29.85 0.07
C ASN A 822 -14.61 29.51 -1.44
N PRO A 823 -14.91 28.26 -1.86
CA PRO A 823 -14.84 27.86 -3.26
C PRO A 823 -15.95 28.47 -4.14
N ASP A 824 -17.05 28.94 -3.54
CA ASP A 824 -18.13 29.63 -4.27
C ASP A 824 -17.79 31.11 -4.57
N HIS A 825 -16.63 31.61 -4.14
CA HIS A 825 -16.20 32.98 -4.40
C HIS A 825 -15.63 33.15 -5.81
N SER A 826 -16.38 33.79 -6.70
CA SER A 826 -15.91 34.10 -8.06
C SER A 826 -14.84 35.19 -8.06
N LEU A 827 -13.67 34.88 -8.62
CA LEU A 827 -12.63 35.88 -8.90
C LEU A 827 -13.08 36.85 -10.01
N ALA A 828 -12.38 37.97 -10.15
CA ALA A 828 -12.62 38.91 -11.23
C ALA A 828 -12.19 38.33 -12.59
N ASN A 829 -12.83 38.76 -13.68
CA ASN A 829 -12.53 38.25 -15.01
C ASN A 829 -11.10 38.64 -15.44
N GLY A 830 -10.40 37.70 -16.08
CA GLY A 830 -9.17 37.92 -16.81
C GLY A 830 -9.44 38.32 -18.27
N LEU A 831 -8.38 38.71 -18.98
CA LEU A 831 -8.40 38.88 -20.43
C LEU A 831 -7.49 37.82 -21.05
N GLU A 832 -7.92 37.26 -22.18
CA GLU A 832 -7.11 36.42 -23.06
C GLU A 832 -5.71 37.03 -23.31
N ASP A 833 -4.69 36.18 -23.38
CA ASP A 833 -3.27 36.53 -23.52
C ASP A 833 -2.65 37.45 -22.43
N VAL A 834 -3.41 37.81 -21.38
CA VAL A 834 -2.92 38.65 -20.27
C VAL A 834 -2.73 37.82 -18.99
N PRO A 835 -1.52 37.75 -18.42
CA PRO A 835 -1.30 37.11 -17.13
C PRO A 835 -2.14 37.73 -16.01
N TYR A 836 -2.89 36.90 -15.29
CA TYR A 836 -3.76 37.27 -14.19
C TYR A 836 -3.04 37.11 -12.85
N GLU A 837 -2.99 38.17 -12.03
CA GLU A 837 -2.37 38.14 -10.69
C GLU A 837 -3.45 37.91 -9.63
N ILE A 838 -3.43 36.74 -8.98
CA ILE A 838 -4.31 36.43 -7.85
C ILE A 838 -3.72 37.09 -6.59
N THR A 839 -4.55 37.83 -5.85
CA THR A 839 -4.16 38.52 -4.63
C THR A 839 -5.09 38.18 -3.46
N LEU A 840 -4.58 38.19 -2.24
CA LEU A 840 -5.33 37.77 -1.04
C LEU A 840 -6.62 38.58 -0.81
N ASP A 841 -6.68 39.83 -1.25
CA ASP A 841 -7.86 40.69 -1.16
C ASP A 841 -8.97 40.35 -2.18
N GLN A 842 -8.70 39.43 -3.11
CA GLN A 842 -9.70 38.82 -4.01
C GLN A 842 -10.28 37.52 -3.45
N LEU A 843 -9.76 37.00 -2.33
CA LEU A 843 -10.19 35.74 -1.73
C LEU A 843 -11.12 36.00 -0.53
N ASP A 844 -12.14 35.16 -0.40
CA ASP A 844 -13.00 35.09 0.80
C ASP A 844 -12.40 34.03 1.73
N ILE A 845 -11.57 34.51 2.66
CA ILE A 845 -10.77 33.71 3.58
C ILE A 845 -11.45 33.68 4.95
N SER A 846 -11.63 32.49 5.51
CA SER A 846 -11.98 32.32 6.93
C SER A 846 -11.00 31.40 7.65
N ASP A 847 -10.72 31.75 8.89
CA ASP A 847 -9.79 31.11 9.82
C ASP A 847 -10.47 31.17 11.21
N VAL A 848 -10.34 30.11 12.01
CA VAL A 848 -11.08 29.95 13.27
C VAL A 848 -10.31 30.53 14.46
N ASP A 849 -8.99 30.42 14.44
CA ASP A 849 -8.06 30.86 15.49
C ASP A 849 -7.08 31.96 15.03
N GLY A 850 -7.02 32.25 13.73
CA GLY A 850 -6.31 33.39 13.17
C GLY A 850 -6.72 34.75 13.74
N ASP A 851 -5.73 35.62 13.98
CA ASP A 851 -5.90 36.93 14.61
C ASP A 851 -5.53 38.10 13.67
N GLU A 852 -5.47 39.33 14.19
CA GLU A 852 -5.13 40.53 13.40
C GLU A 852 -3.65 40.57 12.93
N ASN A 853 -2.83 39.60 13.32
CA ASN A 853 -1.42 39.45 13.01
C ASN A 853 -1.11 38.20 12.15
N THR A 854 -2.06 37.27 11.95
CA THR A 854 -1.90 36.10 11.06
C THR A 854 -1.52 36.55 9.64
N ILE A 855 -0.48 35.94 9.06
CA ILE A 855 0.05 36.32 7.75
C ILE A 855 -0.24 35.21 6.74
N TYR A 856 -1.36 35.35 6.05
CA TYR A 856 -1.72 34.41 4.98
C TYR A 856 -0.73 34.49 3.81
N THR A 857 -0.29 33.32 3.34
CA THR A 857 0.54 33.14 2.15
C THR A 857 -0.23 32.30 1.13
N LEU A 858 -0.45 32.83 -0.06
CA LEU A 858 -1.09 32.11 -1.18
C LEU A 858 -0.05 31.39 -2.03
N THR A 859 -0.22 30.08 -2.20
CA THR A 859 0.60 29.25 -3.08
C THR A 859 -0.26 28.71 -4.21
N LEU A 860 0.19 28.89 -5.45
CA LEU A 860 -0.41 28.26 -6.62
C LEU A 860 0.29 26.93 -6.92
N LEU A 861 -0.46 25.97 -7.46
CA LEU A 861 0.02 24.65 -7.84
C LEU A 861 -0.09 24.44 -9.35
N GLU A 862 0.62 23.44 -9.87
CA GLU A 862 0.46 23.00 -11.27
C GLU A 862 -0.96 22.46 -11.52
N GLY A 863 -1.43 22.63 -12.75
CA GLY A 863 -2.77 22.24 -13.17
C GLY A 863 -2.96 22.30 -14.68
N VAL A 864 -4.19 22.08 -15.13
CA VAL A 864 -4.51 21.91 -16.54
C VAL A 864 -4.79 23.26 -17.20
N ASN A 865 -4.21 23.49 -18.38
CA ASN A 865 -4.38 24.71 -19.20
C ASN A 865 -3.92 26.02 -18.52
N TYR A 866 -2.83 26.01 -17.76
CA TYR A 866 -2.11 27.23 -17.38
C TYR A 866 -0.65 26.96 -17.02
N THR A 867 0.12 28.04 -16.92
CA THR A 867 1.43 28.11 -16.25
C THR A 867 1.39 29.23 -15.22
N PHE A 868 2.32 29.27 -14.25
CA PHE A 868 2.35 30.35 -13.27
C PHE A 868 3.76 30.77 -12.83
N GLU A 869 3.89 32.00 -12.35
CA GLU A 869 5.07 32.54 -11.66
C GLU A 869 4.62 33.29 -10.40
N GLY A 870 4.92 32.74 -9.21
CA GLY A 870 4.37 33.25 -7.95
C GLY A 870 2.84 33.10 -7.93
N THR A 871 2.10 34.21 -7.75
CA THR A 871 0.63 34.22 -7.83
C THR A 871 0.09 34.66 -9.21
N LYS A 872 0.94 34.71 -10.24
CA LYS A 872 0.55 35.09 -11.61
C LYS A 872 0.27 33.88 -12.47
N VAL A 873 -0.96 33.74 -12.92
CA VAL A 873 -1.44 32.70 -13.82
C VAL A 873 -1.39 33.20 -15.25
N THR A 874 -0.79 32.41 -16.14
CA THR A 874 -0.78 32.67 -17.59
C THR A 874 -1.45 31.49 -18.30
N PRO A 875 -2.63 31.67 -18.91
CA PRO A 875 -3.27 30.63 -19.70
C PRO A 875 -2.49 30.40 -21.02
N PRO A 876 -2.80 29.33 -21.78
CA PRO A 876 -2.39 29.18 -23.17
C PRO A 876 -2.77 30.40 -24.01
N ALA A 877 -2.02 30.65 -25.08
CA ALA A 877 -2.41 31.67 -26.07
C ALA A 877 -3.77 31.32 -26.69
N GLU A 878 -4.58 32.33 -27.00
CA GLU A 878 -5.92 32.17 -27.58
C GLU A 878 -6.88 31.36 -26.65
N PHE A 879 -6.66 31.42 -25.33
CA PHE A 879 -7.55 30.82 -24.33
C PHE A 879 -8.60 31.82 -23.83
N SER A 880 -9.84 31.58 -24.23
CA SER A 880 -11.04 32.21 -23.67
C SER A 880 -11.97 31.17 -23.04
N GLY A 881 -12.53 31.49 -21.88
CA GLY A 881 -13.34 30.57 -21.09
C GLY A 881 -12.96 30.50 -19.61
N GLU A 882 -13.55 29.53 -18.90
CA GLU A 882 -13.35 29.35 -17.46
C GLU A 882 -12.10 28.52 -17.18
N LEU A 883 -11.18 29.06 -16.38
CA LEU A 883 -9.95 28.43 -15.94
C LEU A 883 -10.02 28.10 -14.44
N ALA A 884 -9.79 26.83 -14.09
CA ALA A 884 -9.72 26.38 -12.70
C ALA A 884 -8.26 26.32 -12.23
N VAL A 885 -7.84 27.30 -11.43
CA VAL A 885 -6.49 27.41 -10.88
C VAL A 885 -6.42 26.71 -9.52
N ARG A 886 -5.46 25.80 -9.33
CA ARG A 886 -5.25 25.13 -8.03
C ARG A 886 -4.44 26.03 -7.11
N ALA A 887 -4.92 26.24 -5.89
CA ALA A 887 -4.23 27.02 -4.87
C ALA A 887 -4.51 26.54 -3.45
N PHE A 888 -3.60 26.85 -2.52
CA PHE A 888 -3.84 26.74 -1.08
C PHE A 888 -3.34 28.00 -0.35
N LEU A 889 -3.87 28.25 0.83
CA LEU A 889 -3.37 29.25 1.77
C LEU A 889 -2.57 28.57 2.87
N SER A 890 -1.54 29.26 3.38
CA SER A 890 -0.94 28.97 4.68
C SER A 890 -1.13 30.18 5.60
N ASP A 891 -1.45 29.95 6.87
CA ASP A 891 -1.47 30.94 7.96
C ASP A 891 -0.05 31.21 8.54
N GLY A 892 0.88 30.29 8.29
CA GLY A 892 2.24 30.23 8.84
C GLY A 892 2.53 29.00 9.71
N GLU A 893 1.52 28.22 10.09
CA GLU A 893 1.59 27.00 10.89
C GLU A 893 1.05 25.76 10.15
N ASP A 894 -0.06 25.90 9.41
CA ASP A 894 -0.65 24.85 8.54
C ASP A 894 -1.04 25.37 7.13
N VAL A 895 -1.69 24.52 6.34
CA VAL A 895 -2.15 24.80 4.97
C VAL A 895 -3.60 24.37 4.74
N SER A 896 -4.35 25.19 4.00
CA SER A 896 -5.74 24.91 3.60
C SER A 896 -5.85 23.67 2.71
N ARG A 897 -7.07 23.15 2.53
CA ARG A 897 -7.41 22.36 1.35
C ARG A 897 -7.02 23.04 0.05
N ILE A 898 -6.61 22.23 -0.92
CA ILE A 898 -6.27 22.68 -2.28
C ILE A 898 -7.58 23.00 -3.01
N GLU A 899 -7.83 24.29 -3.21
CA GLU A 899 -9.05 24.79 -3.83
C GLU A 899 -8.87 25.06 -5.33
N LYS A 900 -10.00 24.96 -6.05
CA LYS A 900 -10.07 25.22 -7.50
C LYS A 900 -10.68 26.61 -7.72
N LEU A 901 -9.82 27.63 -7.72
CA LEU A 901 -10.20 29.02 -7.94
C LEU A 901 -10.61 29.22 -9.40
N SER A 902 -11.88 29.56 -9.63
CA SER A 902 -12.41 29.81 -10.98
C SER A 902 -12.15 31.25 -11.43
N ILE A 903 -11.52 31.40 -12.60
CA ILE A 903 -11.27 32.67 -13.29
C ILE A 903 -11.87 32.58 -14.70
N LEU A 904 -12.78 33.49 -15.04
CA LEU A 904 -13.29 33.62 -16.41
C LEU A 904 -12.35 34.52 -17.23
N PHE A 905 -11.73 33.98 -18.27
CA PHE A 905 -10.98 34.75 -19.26
C PHE A 905 -11.90 35.19 -20.39
N GLU A 906 -12.08 36.51 -20.53
CA GLU A 906 -12.84 37.12 -21.62
C GLU A 906 -11.99 37.19 -22.89
N PRO A 907 -12.56 36.88 -24.08
CA PRO A 907 -11.82 36.95 -25.33
C PRO A 907 -11.43 38.38 -25.70
N VAL A 908 -10.34 38.52 -26.44
CA VAL A 908 -9.87 39.78 -27.03
C VAL A 908 -10.03 39.69 -28.56
N ASN A 909 -10.34 40.80 -29.24
CA ASN A 909 -10.55 40.76 -30.70
C ASN A 909 -9.23 40.44 -31.42
N ASP A 910 -9.23 39.36 -32.20
CA ASP A 910 -8.11 38.95 -33.03
C ASP A 910 -8.30 39.34 -34.51
N PRO A 911 -7.21 39.58 -35.27
CA PRO A 911 -7.34 40.01 -36.65
C PRO A 911 -7.59 38.83 -37.61
N PRO A 912 -8.50 38.95 -38.59
CA PRO A 912 -8.87 37.84 -39.46
C PRO A 912 -7.69 37.18 -40.18
N THR A 913 -7.73 35.85 -40.30
CA THR A 913 -6.65 35.08 -40.91
C THR A 913 -7.09 34.30 -42.15
N ASN A 914 -6.11 33.78 -42.90
CA ASN A 914 -6.32 32.90 -44.07
C ASN A 914 -7.23 33.45 -45.19
N GLY A 915 -7.34 34.78 -45.32
CA GLY A 915 -8.14 35.43 -46.37
C GLY A 915 -7.81 34.95 -47.79
N GLN A 916 -8.79 34.37 -48.49
CA GLN A 916 -8.64 33.86 -49.86
C GLN A 916 -9.83 34.27 -50.73
N TYR A 917 -9.57 34.43 -52.03
CA TYR A 917 -10.60 34.59 -53.06
C TYR A 917 -10.96 33.21 -53.63
N LEU A 918 -12.25 32.89 -53.65
CA LEU A 918 -12.78 31.57 -54.05
C LEU A 918 -13.21 31.50 -55.53
N GLY A 919 -13.26 32.63 -56.22
CA GLY A 919 -13.68 32.72 -57.61
C GLY A 919 -12.63 32.25 -58.63
N GLU A 920 -13.10 32.00 -59.86
CA GLU A 920 -12.25 31.77 -61.03
C GLU A 920 -11.45 33.05 -61.40
N PRO A 921 -10.32 32.95 -62.14
CA PRO A 921 -9.52 34.09 -62.54
C PRO A 921 -10.33 35.22 -63.22
N LEU A 922 -10.22 36.43 -62.67
CA LEU A 922 -11.06 37.57 -63.04
C LEU A 922 -10.65 38.19 -64.37
N ALA A 923 -11.53 38.09 -65.36
CA ALA A 923 -11.45 38.83 -66.62
C ALA A 923 -12.62 39.82 -66.73
N LEU A 924 -12.35 41.12 -66.62
CA LEU A 924 -13.36 42.19 -66.57
C LEU A 924 -13.30 43.06 -67.83
N GLU A 925 -14.44 43.47 -68.38
CA GLU A 925 -14.45 44.46 -69.48
C GLU A 925 -14.32 45.89 -68.92
N SER A 926 -13.45 46.71 -69.52
CA SER A 926 -13.29 48.13 -69.20
C SER A 926 -14.63 48.87 -69.26
N GLU A 927 -14.85 49.85 -68.38
CA GLU A 927 -16.09 50.63 -68.24
C GLU A 927 -17.32 49.80 -67.80
N ILE A 928 -17.16 48.52 -67.46
CA ILE A 928 -18.19 47.71 -66.79
C ILE A 928 -17.81 47.51 -65.33
N ALA A 929 -18.77 47.75 -64.44
CA ALA A 929 -18.58 47.58 -63.00
C ALA A 929 -18.86 46.11 -62.58
N TYR A 930 -17.94 45.51 -61.82
CA TYR A 930 -18.07 44.17 -61.25
C TYR A 930 -18.20 44.26 -59.73
N THR A 931 -19.28 43.73 -59.17
CA THR A 931 -19.56 43.75 -57.72
C THR A 931 -19.04 42.48 -57.06
N PHE A 932 -18.23 42.65 -56.03
CA PHE A 932 -17.83 41.57 -55.14
C PHE A 932 -18.80 41.44 -53.96
N SER A 933 -18.90 40.24 -53.40
CA SER A 933 -19.62 39.90 -52.18
C SER A 933 -18.73 39.06 -51.25
N LEU A 934 -19.13 38.86 -50.00
CA LEU A 934 -18.41 37.96 -49.09
C LEU A 934 -18.45 36.49 -49.56
N ASP A 935 -19.48 36.08 -50.31
CA ASP A 935 -19.54 34.72 -50.91
C ASP A 935 -18.40 34.44 -51.89
N ASP A 936 -17.72 35.48 -52.41
CA ASP A 936 -16.57 35.35 -53.30
C ASP A 936 -15.25 35.08 -52.55
N PHE A 937 -15.27 35.08 -51.20
CA PHE A 937 -14.08 34.98 -50.35
C PHE A 937 -14.28 33.98 -49.19
N SER A 938 -13.19 33.69 -48.48
CA SER A 938 -13.21 33.02 -47.18
C SER A 938 -12.12 33.62 -46.27
N ALA A 939 -12.42 33.79 -45.00
CA ALA A 939 -11.44 33.99 -43.93
C ALA A 939 -11.75 33.05 -42.76
N THR A 940 -10.83 32.94 -41.81
CA THR A 940 -11.01 32.27 -40.53
C THR A 940 -10.72 33.25 -39.41
N ASP A 941 -11.60 33.28 -38.41
CA ASP A 941 -11.39 34.03 -37.17
C ASP A 941 -11.57 33.13 -35.94
N VAL A 942 -11.03 33.58 -34.81
CA VAL A 942 -11.12 32.87 -33.53
C VAL A 942 -12.42 33.24 -32.80
N ASP A 943 -12.79 34.53 -32.79
CA ASP A 943 -13.93 35.08 -32.05
C ASP A 943 -15.12 35.54 -32.94
N ASN A 944 -14.94 35.66 -34.26
CA ASN A 944 -15.98 36.09 -35.20
C ASN A 944 -16.37 35.03 -36.26
N VAL A 945 -17.64 35.01 -36.67
CA VAL A 945 -18.19 33.98 -37.57
C VAL A 945 -18.28 34.49 -39.02
N TYR A 946 -17.46 33.91 -39.90
CA TYR A 946 -17.53 34.18 -41.34
C TYR A 946 -18.75 33.50 -42.00
N PRO A 947 -19.52 34.18 -42.88
CA PRO A 947 -19.40 35.58 -43.31
C PRO A 947 -20.30 36.56 -42.51
N ASP A 948 -21.04 36.08 -41.51
CA ASP A 948 -22.13 36.81 -40.86
C ASP A 948 -21.66 38.08 -40.13
N ASP A 949 -20.51 38.00 -39.47
CA ASP A 949 -19.89 39.13 -38.73
C ASP A 949 -18.91 39.94 -39.60
N PHE A 950 -18.75 39.59 -40.88
CA PHE A 950 -17.72 40.17 -41.75
C PHE A 950 -18.24 41.28 -42.66
N THR A 951 -17.33 42.15 -43.08
CA THR A 951 -17.54 43.20 -44.07
C THR A 951 -16.43 43.22 -45.13
N LEU A 952 -16.82 43.59 -46.36
CA LEU A 952 -15.91 43.66 -47.51
C LEU A 952 -15.56 45.12 -47.81
N VAL A 953 -14.28 45.47 -47.71
CA VAL A 953 -13.75 46.81 -47.95
C VAL A 953 -12.79 46.79 -49.14
N ILE A 954 -13.10 47.59 -50.17
CA ILE A 954 -12.27 47.76 -51.37
C ILE A 954 -11.86 49.24 -51.46
N PRO A 955 -10.58 49.59 -51.27
CA PRO A 955 -10.12 50.98 -51.39
C PRO A 955 -10.06 51.42 -52.87
N GLU A 956 -10.11 52.73 -53.12
CA GLU A 956 -9.79 53.28 -54.45
C GLU A 956 -8.30 53.06 -54.78
N GLY A 957 -8.00 52.71 -56.04
CA GLY A 957 -6.65 52.46 -56.53
C GLY A 957 -6.38 53.07 -57.90
N GLU A 958 -5.14 52.94 -58.40
CA GLU A 958 -4.83 53.40 -59.76
C GLU A 958 -5.50 52.49 -60.80
N GLY A 959 -6.16 53.10 -61.79
CA GLY A 959 -6.78 52.40 -62.92
C GLY A 959 -8.26 52.00 -62.75
N TYR A 960 -8.79 52.01 -61.53
CA TYR A 960 -10.20 51.68 -61.24
C TYR A 960 -10.85 52.64 -60.25
N THR A 961 -12.19 52.67 -60.27
CA THR A 961 -13.03 53.37 -59.28
C THR A 961 -13.90 52.36 -58.54
N VAL A 962 -14.23 52.65 -57.28
CA VAL A 962 -15.05 51.79 -56.42
C VAL A 962 -16.34 52.49 -56.04
N SER A 963 -17.47 51.79 -56.13
CA SER A 963 -18.78 52.28 -55.70
C SER A 963 -19.64 51.10 -55.25
N ASN A 964 -20.11 51.10 -54.00
CA ASN A 964 -20.94 50.02 -53.41
C ASN A 964 -20.36 48.60 -53.66
N GLN A 965 -19.10 48.37 -53.31
CA GLN A 965 -18.36 47.10 -53.56
C GLN A 965 -18.23 46.71 -55.05
N SER A 966 -18.69 47.56 -55.99
CA SER A 966 -18.44 47.43 -57.42
C SER A 966 -17.14 48.12 -57.83
N VAL A 967 -16.25 47.39 -58.49
CA VAL A 967 -15.01 47.90 -59.09
C VAL A 967 -15.22 48.10 -60.59
N SER A 968 -14.86 49.26 -61.13
CA SER A 968 -14.90 49.54 -62.57
C SER A 968 -13.56 50.09 -63.05
N TYR A 969 -12.92 49.38 -63.97
CA TYR A 969 -11.63 49.76 -64.57
C TYR A 969 -11.83 50.66 -65.79
N GLY A 970 -11.04 51.73 -65.89
CA GLY A 970 -11.04 52.61 -67.06
C GLY A 970 -10.30 52.00 -68.26
N PRO A 971 -10.50 52.52 -69.49
CA PRO A 971 -9.85 52.01 -70.71
C PRO A 971 -8.33 52.20 -70.72
N GLU A 972 -7.77 53.03 -69.85
CA GLU A 972 -6.31 53.18 -69.70
C GLU A 972 -5.67 52.08 -68.82
N ALA A 973 -6.47 51.20 -68.23
CA ALA A 973 -6.04 50.07 -67.40
C ALA A 973 -6.17 48.68 -68.09
N GLU A 974 -6.36 48.63 -69.41
CA GLU A 974 -6.39 47.37 -70.17
C GLU A 974 -5.11 46.53 -69.98
N GLY A 975 -5.24 45.26 -69.60
CA GLY A 975 -4.13 44.36 -69.28
C GLY A 975 -4.19 43.73 -67.88
N GLU A 976 -3.06 43.20 -67.41
CA GLU A 976 -2.93 42.58 -66.09
C GLU A 976 -2.83 43.64 -64.98
N ASN A 977 -3.72 43.57 -64.00
CA ASN A 977 -3.80 44.45 -62.84
C ASN A 977 -3.80 43.65 -61.53
N GLN A 978 -3.64 44.35 -60.41
CA GLN A 978 -3.83 43.81 -59.07
C GLN A 978 -4.94 44.58 -58.37
N LEU A 979 -5.78 43.87 -57.61
CA LEU A 979 -6.82 44.43 -56.75
C LEU A 979 -6.59 43.89 -55.33
N THR A 980 -6.43 44.77 -54.34
CA THR A 980 -6.36 44.35 -52.93
C THR A 980 -7.71 44.66 -52.28
N VAL A 981 -8.28 43.65 -51.63
CA VAL A 981 -9.57 43.68 -50.94
C VAL A 981 -9.32 43.31 -49.48
N TYR A 982 -9.98 43.99 -48.56
CA TYR A 982 -9.87 43.74 -47.13
C TYR A 982 -11.14 43.07 -46.64
N LEU A 983 -10.99 41.96 -45.92
CA LEU A 983 -12.04 41.33 -45.13
C LEU A 983 -11.86 41.84 -43.70
N SER A 984 -12.91 42.42 -43.12
CA SER A 984 -12.88 43.07 -41.81
C SER A 984 -14.06 42.61 -40.97
N ASP A 985 -13.77 42.22 -39.73
CA ASP A 985 -14.74 41.93 -38.65
C ASP A 985 -15.54 43.19 -38.21
N GLY A 986 -14.94 44.37 -38.31
CA GLY A 986 -15.47 45.63 -37.79
C GLY A 986 -14.47 46.43 -36.94
N GLU A 987 -13.44 45.78 -36.38
CA GLU A 987 -12.34 46.39 -35.62
C GLU A 987 -11.00 46.30 -36.38
N ASP A 988 -10.63 45.12 -36.87
CA ASP A 988 -9.40 44.83 -37.62
C ASP A 988 -9.68 44.26 -39.04
N SER A 989 -8.63 43.94 -39.81
CA SER A 989 -8.82 43.43 -41.19
C SER A 989 -7.63 42.70 -41.81
N THR A 990 -7.94 41.80 -42.75
CA THR A 990 -6.95 41.00 -43.49
C THR A 990 -7.00 41.26 -44.99
N ALA A 991 -5.82 41.32 -45.63
CA ALA A 991 -5.68 41.77 -47.02
C ALA A 991 -5.57 40.59 -48.01
N VAL A 992 -6.57 40.45 -48.88
CA VAL A 992 -6.59 39.50 -50.00
C VAL A 992 -6.22 40.22 -51.28
N THR A 993 -5.23 39.73 -52.03
CA THR A 993 -4.81 40.35 -53.31
C THR A 993 -5.16 39.45 -54.49
N LEU A 994 -5.94 39.99 -55.44
CA LEU A 994 -6.45 39.33 -56.63
C LEU A 994 -5.72 39.82 -57.87
N SER A 995 -5.50 38.91 -58.83
CA SER A 995 -5.05 39.27 -60.18
C SER A 995 -6.25 39.46 -61.09
N VAL A 996 -6.30 40.58 -61.82
CA VAL A 996 -7.45 40.98 -62.65
C VAL A 996 -6.97 41.33 -64.06
N THR A 997 -7.46 40.61 -65.07
CA THR A 997 -7.20 40.93 -66.48
C THR A 997 -8.31 41.83 -67.03
N VAL A 998 -7.98 43.05 -67.46
CA VAL A 998 -8.95 44.02 -68.01
C VAL A 998 -8.97 43.95 -69.54
N LEU A 999 -10.16 43.76 -70.11
CA LEU A 999 -10.43 43.58 -71.54
C LEU A 999 -11.08 44.82 -72.17
N PRO A 1000 -10.89 45.10 -73.48
CA PRO A 1000 -11.49 46.27 -74.14
C PRO A 1000 -13.01 46.17 -74.31
N ALA A 1001 -13.74 47.26 -74.03
CA ALA A 1001 -15.20 47.32 -74.15
C ALA A 1001 -15.75 47.01 -75.56
N ALA A 1002 -16.74 46.11 -75.65
CA ALA A 1002 -17.30 45.68 -76.93
C ALA A 1002 -18.29 46.69 -77.57
N VAL A 1003 -18.00 47.15 -78.79
CA VAL A 1003 -18.85 48.11 -79.54
C VAL A 1003 -20.13 47.44 -80.09
N THR A 1004 -21.30 47.89 -79.66
CA THR A 1004 -22.60 47.27 -79.96
C THR A 1004 -23.29 47.79 -81.23
N HIS A 1005 -23.96 46.89 -81.97
CA HIS A 1005 -25.04 47.23 -82.91
C HIS A 1005 -26.15 46.15 -82.94
N LEU A 1006 -27.41 46.62 -82.90
CA LEU A 1006 -28.71 45.90 -82.82
C LEU A 1006 -29.09 45.09 -84.10
N PRO A 1007 -30.11 44.18 -84.14
CA PRO A 1007 -31.34 44.21 -83.33
C PRO A 1007 -32.02 42.88 -82.88
N SER A 1008 -32.98 43.06 -81.96
CA SER A 1008 -34.06 42.17 -81.47
C SER A 1008 -34.35 40.82 -82.15
N VAL A 1009 -34.26 39.73 -81.37
CA VAL A 1009 -35.00 38.46 -81.57
C VAL A 1009 -35.57 38.00 -80.22
N GLN A 1010 -36.81 37.52 -80.20
CA GLN A 1010 -37.48 37.00 -79.01
C GLN A 1010 -36.87 35.67 -78.56
N GLN A 1011 -36.52 35.54 -77.27
CA GLN A 1011 -36.37 34.21 -76.66
C GLN A 1011 -37.71 33.74 -76.05
N GLN A 1012 -38.06 32.50 -76.34
CA GLN A 1012 -39.35 31.89 -75.98
C GLN A 1012 -39.17 30.99 -74.75
N LEU A 1013 -40.11 31.10 -73.80
CA LEU A 1013 -40.14 30.28 -72.57
C LEU A 1013 -40.55 28.83 -72.87
N LEU A 1014 -39.83 27.88 -72.26
CA LEU A 1014 -40.23 26.47 -72.15
C LEU A 1014 -41.40 26.36 -71.16
N ARG A 1015 -42.40 25.50 -71.46
CA ARG A 1015 -43.51 25.19 -70.54
C ARG A 1015 -43.66 23.69 -70.34
N VAL A 1016 -43.89 23.28 -69.10
CA VAL A 1016 -44.05 21.87 -68.69
C VAL A 1016 -45.36 21.71 -67.93
N TYR A 1017 -46.11 20.66 -68.26
CA TYR A 1017 -47.40 20.34 -67.68
C TYR A 1017 -47.38 18.89 -67.16
N PRO A 1018 -47.28 18.68 -65.83
CA PRO A 1018 -47.36 17.34 -65.24
C PRO A 1018 -48.82 16.84 -65.19
N ASN A 1019 -49.04 15.55 -65.50
CA ASN A 1019 -50.32 14.87 -65.25
C ASN A 1019 -50.10 13.67 -64.31
N PRO A 1020 -50.17 13.87 -62.97
CA PRO A 1020 -49.84 12.82 -62.00
C PRO A 1020 -50.72 11.57 -62.07
N ALA A 1021 -51.94 11.67 -62.61
CA ALA A 1021 -52.91 10.57 -62.63
C ALA A 1021 -52.58 9.45 -63.65
N GLU A 1022 -51.79 9.74 -64.69
CA GLU A 1022 -51.47 8.78 -65.76
C GLU A 1022 -49.97 8.44 -65.85
N GLY A 1023 -49.13 9.04 -65.01
CA GLY A 1023 -47.68 8.85 -65.03
C GLY A 1023 -47.01 9.42 -66.28
N GLU A 1024 -47.51 10.56 -66.78
CA GLU A 1024 -47.00 11.22 -67.98
C GLU A 1024 -46.66 12.69 -67.70
N ILE A 1025 -45.59 13.18 -68.33
CA ILE A 1025 -45.25 14.61 -68.37
C ILE A 1025 -45.32 15.09 -69.81
N THR A 1026 -45.99 16.22 -70.03
CA THR A 1026 -46.01 16.92 -71.32
C THR A 1026 -45.07 18.11 -71.25
N TRP A 1027 -44.18 18.25 -72.23
CA TRP A 1027 -43.43 19.49 -72.46
C TRP A 1027 -43.67 20.03 -73.87
N GLU A 1028 -43.68 21.34 -73.99
CA GLU A 1028 -43.94 22.04 -75.25
C GLU A 1028 -42.89 23.12 -75.49
N TRP A 1029 -42.18 23.00 -76.62
CA TRP A 1029 -41.16 23.94 -77.06
C TRP A 1029 -41.30 24.18 -78.57
N ALA A 1030 -41.22 25.45 -78.98
CA ALA A 1030 -41.37 25.89 -80.38
C ALA A 1030 -42.60 25.29 -81.11
N GLY A 1031 -43.72 25.07 -80.39
CA GLY A 1031 -44.96 24.53 -80.96
C GLY A 1031 -44.97 23.02 -81.24
N SER A 1032 -43.97 22.26 -80.74
CA SER A 1032 -43.97 20.80 -80.77
C SER A 1032 -44.29 20.25 -79.38
N ARG A 1033 -45.42 19.53 -79.26
CA ARG A 1033 -45.86 18.88 -78.03
C ARG A 1033 -45.39 17.43 -77.99
N ARG A 1034 -44.65 17.05 -76.95
CA ARG A 1034 -44.31 15.64 -76.64
C ARG A 1034 -44.91 15.21 -75.32
N VAL A 1035 -45.22 13.92 -75.24
CA VAL A 1035 -45.75 13.24 -74.04
C VAL A 1035 -44.83 12.05 -73.78
N GLU A 1036 -44.28 11.99 -72.57
CA GLU A 1036 -43.37 10.91 -72.17
C GLU A 1036 -43.86 10.26 -70.87
N LYS A 1037 -43.83 8.92 -70.84
CA LYS A 1037 -44.22 8.10 -69.68
C LYS A 1037 -43.08 7.99 -68.69
N VAL A 1038 -43.40 8.21 -67.42
CA VAL A 1038 -42.46 8.20 -66.30
C VAL A 1038 -42.93 7.15 -65.28
N THR A 1039 -42.02 6.27 -64.86
CA THR A 1039 -42.33 5.19 -63.91
C THR A 1039 -41.91 5.61 -62.50
N TRP A 1040 -42.86 5.59 -61.57
CA TRP A 1040 -42.65 5.98 -60.18
C TRP A 1040 -42.13 4.80 -59.36
N LEU A 1041 -41.00 4.97 -58.68
CA LEU A 1041 -40.39 3.97 -57.80
C LEU A 1041 -40.42 4.44 -56.34
N ASN A 1042 -40.92 3.58 -55.46
CA ASN A 1042 -41.06 3.84 -54.03
C ASN A 1042 -40.14 2.90 -53.25
N VAL A 1043 -39.38 3.43 -52.30
CA VAL A 1043 -38.45 2.68 -51.43
C VAL A 1043 -38.66 3.15 -49.99
N HIS A 1044 -38.91 2.20 -49.09
CA HIS A 1044 -39.11 2.39 -47.65
C HIS A 1044 -37.98 1.68 -46.90
N GLY A 1045 -37.58 2.20 -45.73
CA GLY A 1045 -36.45 1.63 -44.98
C GLY A 1045 -36.15 2.24 -43.60
N ALA A 1046 -37.17 2.70 -42.86
CA ALA A 1046 -37.13 2.86 -41.40
C ALA A 1046 -38.56 3.12 -40.89
N GLU A 1047 -39.05 2.30 -39.96
CA GLU A 1047 -40.41 2.32 -39.39
C GLU A 1047 -40.31 2.24 -37.85
N VAL A 1048 -41.24 2.73 -37.01
CA VAL A 1048 -42.29 3.78 -37.11
C VAL A 1048 -43.00 3.92 -35.74
N MET A 1049 -43.51 5.12 -35.40
CA MET A 1049 -44.88 5.41 -34.83
C MET A 1049 -44.91 6.74 -34.04
N ALA A 1050 -45.96 7.59 -34.10
CA ALA A 1050 -47.27 7.47 -34.73
C ALA A 1050 -47.88 8.81 -35.24
N TYR A 1051 -48.42 8.79 -36.47
CA TYR A 1051 -49.81 9.13 -36.89
C TYR A 1051 -50.53 10.40 -36.33
N HIS A 1052 -51.27 11.29 -37.01
CA HIS A 1052 -51.69 11.68 -38.40
C HIS A 1052 -52.72 12.87 -38.21
N PRO A 1053 -53.48 13.49 -39.17
CA PRO A 1053 -53.56 13.41 -40.64
C PRO A 1053 -53.57 14.75 -41.45
N ALA A 1054 -53.35 14.62 -42.77
CA ALA A 1054 -53.74 15.54 -43.89
C ALA A 1054 -53.11 16.96 -43.96
N HIS A 1055 -52.66 17.47 -45.12
CA HIS A 1055 -52.92 17.07 -46.52
C HIS A 1055 -51.65 16.76 -47.35
N ALA A 1056 -51.81 15.79 -48.26
CA ALA A 1056 -50.82 15.14 -49.12
C ALA A 1056 -50.01 16.02 -50.11
N GLY A 1057 -48.86 15.52 -50.58
CA GLY A 1057 -48.07 16.16 -51.65
C GLY A 1057 -46.76 15.49 -52.18
N ASP A 1058 -46.33 14.35 -51.63
CA ASP A 1058 -45.24 13.45 -52.10
C ASP A 1058 -44.08 13.98 -52.98
N THR A 1059 -42.88 14.10 -52.37
CA THR A 1059 -41.59 14.17 -53.08
C THR A 1059 -41.04 12.78 -53.43
N ARG A 1060 -41.37 12.21 -54.60
CA ARG A 1060 -40.67 11.01 -55.13
C ARG A 1060 -40.66 10.93 -56.66
N SER A 1061 -39.58 11.32 -57.33
CA SER A 1061 -39.14 10.64 -58.57
C SER A 1061 -37.72 11.01 -58.95
N VAL A 1062 -37.05 10.08 -59.64
CA VAL A 1062 -35.69 10.23 -60.16
C VAL A 1062 -35.74 9.89 -61.64
N VAL A 1063 -35.13 10.72 -62.48
CA VAL A 1063 -34.98 10.48 -63.92
C VAL A 1063 -33.55 10.76 -64.32
N ASP A 1064 -32.97 9.84 -65.09
CA ASP A 1064 -31.53 9.77 -65.37
C ASP A 1064 -31.12 10.82 -66.42
N TRP A 1065 -30.51 11.91 -65.94
CA TRP A 1065 -29.89 12.98 -66.73
C TRP A 1065 -28.39 13.06 -66.35
N PRO A 1066 -27.50 13.62 -67.20
CA PRO A 1066 -26.06 13.35 -67.15
C PRO A 1066 -25.40 13.48 -65.75
N ARG A 1067 -25.00 12.32 -65.21
CA ARG A 1067 -24.23 12.05 -63.98
C ARG A 1067 -24.47 13.04 -62.83
N GLY A 1068 -25.40 12.67 -61.96
CA GLY A 1068 -25.72 13.28 -60.67
C GLY A 1068 -27.14 12.93 -60.27
N TRP A 1069 -27.44 12.83 -58.97
CA TRP A 1069 -28.83 12.78 -58.52
C TRP A 1069 -29.34 14.21 -58.34
N TYR A 1070 -30.51 14.51 -58.89
CA TYR A 1070 -31.12 15.84 -58.87
C TYR A 1070 -32.43 15.81 -58.08
N PHE A 1071 -32.57 16.69 -57.11
CA PHE A 1071 -33.84 16.96 -56.44
C PHE A 1071 -34.52 18.13 -57.13
N LEU A 1072 -35.82 17.97 -57.40
CA LEU A 1072 -36.66 18.95 -58.08
C LEU A 1072 -37.79 19.41 -57.15
N ARG A 1073 -38.06 20.71 -57.14
CA ARG A 1073 -39.22 21.31 -56.47
C ARG A 1073 -40.18 21.88 -57.51
N LEU A 1074 -41.47 21.66 -57.28
CA LEU A 1074 -42.54 22.26 -58.08
C LEU A 1074 -43.00 23.55 -57.40
N GLU A 1075 -42.98 24.65 -58.14
CA GLU A 1075 -43.42 25.98 -57.66
C GLU A 1075 -44.36 26.59 -58.70
N GLY A 1076 -45.67 26.49 -58.43
CA GLY A 1076 -46.70 26.93 -59.37
C GLY A 1076 -46.63 26.19 -60.71
N ASP A 1077 -46.55 26.95 -61.80
CA ASP A 1077 -46.49 26.44 -63.18
C ASP A 1077 -45.06 26.04 -63.63
N GLY A 1078 -44.09 26.01 -62.70
CA GLY A 1078 -42.67 25.78 -62.98
C GLY A 1078 -42.01 24.70 -62.12
N ILE A 1079 -40.85 24.23 -62.59
CA ILE A 1079 -39.96 23.29 -61.87
C ILE A 1079 -38.62 23.99 -61.63
N SER A 1080 -38.12 23.95 -60.40
CA SER A 1080 -36.78 24.37 -60.02
C SER A 1080 -35.94 23.16 -59.57
N VAL A 1081 -34.64 23.17 -59.89
CA VAL A 1081 -33.67 22.18 -59.37
C VAL A 1081 -33.20 22.69 -58.02
N THR A 1082 -33.48 21.97 -56.93
CA THR A 1082 -33.13 22.41 -55.58
C THR A 1082 -31.80 21.87 -55.08
N ARG A 1083 -31.33 20.72 -55.57
CA ARG A 1083 -29.98 20.22 -55.25
C ARG A 1083 -29.48 19.23 -56.30
N ARG A 1084 -28.20 19.36 -56.69
CA ARG A 1084 -27.42 18.30 -57.34
C ARG A 1084 -26.52 17.68 -56.29
N VAL A 1085 -26.50 16.36 -56.18
CA VAL A 1085 -25.61 15.65 -55.24
C VAL A 1085 -24.69 14.70 -56.01
N TRP A 1086 -23.39 14.83 -55.73
CA TRP A 1086 -22.39 13.80 -55.99
C TRP A 1086 -22.14 13.06 -54.67
N ILE A 1087 -22.20 11.74 -54.69
CA ILE A 1087 -21.87 10.89 -53.54
C ILE A 1087 -20.48 10.31 -53.78
N ARG A 1088 -19.65 10.29 -52.73
CA ARG A 1088 -18.44 9.47 -52.66
C ARG A 1088 -18.75 8.24 -51.83
#